data_AF-A0A955NZX5-F1
#
_entry.id   AF-A0A955NZX5-F1
#
_cell.length_a   1.000
_cell.length_b   1.000
_cell.length_c   1.000
_cell.angle_alpha   90.00
_cell.angle_beta   90.00
_cell.angle_gamma   90.00
#
_symmetry.space_group_name_H-M   'P 1'
#
loop_
_entity.id
_entity.type
_entity.pdbx_description
1 polymer ?
#
loop_
_entity_poly.entity_id
_entity_poly.type
_entity_poly.pdbx_seq_one_letter_code
_entity_poly.pdbx_strand_id
1 'polypeptide(L)'
;MHRPILLALTLSFSILIPARSIAGAPHTIEFEGSSELTPNETRDWDLGEFPAGTLLEWSGEIPRFNLVEGDRIGLRLAAEGQSDVTKELNAGDRTMLVPIEIKHGAPVRITAESSSDRELPLKITLRAMDIPAEDRIAFEAEPNNNWREANPLEIGRTVYGNNDDTDYLNNEDENPVKGFANGLDNKRRDRPGLDWFKIEVEEEVPFLVLFELDVLDRDVSVNLRTYVENKAGDGVELFLDGKDPMEIVHDREPERYSKAISRILKKGTYYLQVNGNHPRYILRSKIYDIPPFQSPEKAVQLGAHYIMNVGDAWVAQVPREGNIYRRIENLHDSTLRCTACHPSIFSTEAVLTSQKEGYPIEAKSQFRYVVDRIYNGPTPLYGPFEVNWQRYIAIPMQSQGKHGLILKDFEKYVSEKETPLFERYAPFLKHAWTGMDELHPDEANGVVPADSNVGFSVRDWLVLNEAERRTGDKSYGEAAANVEGLIASASCNLKNIQDKIHRIWGFSVMRDNPEQYNEELDSAIEEMMSDQNEDGGWPDIVEKGRPSAVYTTGQVVWTLSQAGHSLETLPQLNDAVAYLLSQQKEFGGWFQTTTHENFRTPMRETRYAVMALAAMHTKEDAPLKGWGNRDGEEGRLPRTDSLVHTLDDLNNLWEVPDGHEEEFTQAILPLLESEEPLVRSTAAETLGRIGTEAAFEPLANLLGDPVKDVWRSAAWSIRQFGNRGYGQERIKELLQSEDPAVRRGALRIFTYHYFGMDDRLDIAEAIMGLTQDENFWTRLEALKTLRQWFYRSGENAFKRSVVDLYIDHMSQPEHSAIRTNLAQGMYIMLDENQAGGVSLERNIARFPYERDRETVLAARKHVEQSVLLEPVMEGLYSGNTLEREALLASFDGSFFRGRFYARNPRNMIDVGNDREFSFYYQPPQQVLDRVFVSLLCDDAL
;
A
#
# COMPACT_ATOMS: atom_id res chain seq x y z
N MET A 1 -61.15 -42.41 -40.21
CA MET A 1 -61.18 -42.68 -38.76
C MET A 1 -60.67 -41.43 -38.04
N HIS A 2 -61.26 -41.13 -36.89
CA HIS A 2 -61.38 -39.81 -36.25
C HIS A 2 -60.08 -39.14 -35.74
N ARG A 3 -60.09 -37.80 -35.76
CA ARG A 3 -59.39 -36.79 -34.92
C ARG A 3 -59.77 -36.95 -33.41
N PRO A 4 -59.03 -36.40 -32.39
CA PRO A 4 -58.81 -34.95 -32.09
C PRO A 4 -57.35 -34.57 -31.73
N ILE A 5 -56.82 -33.34 -31.88
CA ILE A 5 -57.07 -31.97 -31.34
C ILE A 5 -56.33 -31.66 -30.01
N LEU A 6 -55.57 -30.55 -30.07
CA LEU A 6 -54.85 -29.72 -29.09
C LEU A 6 -55.24 -29.79 -27.59
N LEU A 7 -54.23 -29.63 -26.72
CA LEU A 7 -54.19 -28.50 -25.77
C LEU A 7 -52.75 -28.07 -25.50
N ALA A 8 -52.44 -26.80 -25.81
CA ALA A 8 -51.24 -26.11 -25.33
C ALA A 8 -51.52 -25.60 -23.90
N LEU A 9 -50.60 -25.87 -22.98
CA LEU A 9 -50.61 -25.32 -21.63
C LEU A 9 -49.30 -24.56 -21.44
N THR A 10 -49.37 -23.26 -21.69
CA THR A 10 -48.45 -22.26 -21.13
C THR A 10 -48.67 -22.23 -19.62
N LEU A 11 -47.77 -22.84 -18.86
CA LEU A 11 -47.70 -22.69 -17.41
C LEU A 11 -46.78 -21.50 -17.10
N SER A 12 -47.38 -20.31 -17.04
CA SER A 12 -46.80 -19.19 -16.32
C SER A 12 -46.92 -19.50 -14.83
N PHE A 13 -45.83 -19.94 -14.20
CA PHE A 13 -45.74 -19.98 -12.74
C PHE A 13 -45.41 -18.58 -12.24
N SER A 14 -46.43 -17.77 -11.99
CA SER A 14 -46.32 -16.63 -11.08
C SER A 14 -46.32 -17.17 -9.66
N ILE A 15 -45.14 -17.51 -9.13
CA ILE A 15 -44.99 -17.76 -7.70
C ILE A 15 -44.94 -16.39 -7.01
N LEU A 16 -46.09 -15.86 -6.63
CA LEU A 16 -46.16 -14.85 -5.57
C LEU A 16 -45.75 -15.54 -4.26
N ILE A 17 -44.50 -15.40 -3.85
CA ILE A 17 -44.10 -15.63 -2.46
C ILE A 17 -44.49 -14.35 -1.71
N PRO A 18 -45.47 -14.38 -0.78
CA PRO A 18 -45.74 -13.21 0.03
C PRO A 18 -44.54 -12.98 0.95
N ALA A 19 -44.04 -11.74 0.99
CA ALA A 19 -43.12 -11.28 2.02
C ALA A 19 -43.63 -11.75 3.39
N ARG A 20 -42.87 -12.61 4.09
CA ARG A 20 -43.20 -12.99 5.45
C ARG A 20 -42.81 -11.81 6.35
N SER A 21 -43.80 -11.00 6.72
CA SER A 21 -43.72 -10.21 7.95
C SER A 21 -43.58 -11.19 9.12
N ILE A 22 -42.41 -11.24 9.74
CA ILE A 22 -42.23 -11.87 11.04
C ILE A 22 -42.93 -10.94 12.05
N ALA A 23 -44.00 -11.43 12.67
CA ALA A 23 -44.74 -10.67 13.68
C ALA A 23 -43.87 -10.49 14.93
N GLY A 24 -43.23 -9.33 15.07
CA GLY A 24 -42.48 -8.96 16.28
C GLY A 24 -41.36 -7.93 16.11
N ALA A 25 -40.87 -7.68 14.89
CA ALA A 25 -39.89 -6.63 14.61
C ALA A 25 -40.41 -5.74 13.46
N PRO A 26 -40.50 -4.41 13.62
CA PRO A 26 -40.76 -3.54 12.50
C PRO A 26 -39.48 -3.50 11.64
N HIS A 27 -39.59 -3.70 10.33
CA HIS A 27 -38.56 -3.44 9.30
C HIS A 27 -37.68 -4.58 8.74
N THR A 28 -38.02 -5.87 8.87
CA THR A 28 -37.32 -6.91 8.08
C THR A 28 -38.14 -7.31 6.86
N ILE A 29 -37.91 -6.67 5.70
CA ILE A 29 -38.23 -7.29 4.41
C ILE A 29 -37.02 -8.15 4.07
N GLU A 30 -36.96 -9.37 4.60
CA GLU A 30 -36.03 -10.39 4.11
C GLU A 30 -36.65 -11.03 2.87
N PHE A 31 -36.25 -10.55 1.70
CA PHE A 31 -36.43 -11.35 0.49
C PHE A 31 -35.27 -12.35 0.43
N GLU A 32 -35.52 -13.61 0.79
CA GLU A 32 -34.57 -14.70 0.51
C GLU A 32 -35.07 -15.47 -0.72
N GLY A 33 -34.50 -15.14 -1.87
CA GLY A 33 -34.67 -15.93 -3.09
C GLY A 33 -33.54 -16.95 -3.16
N SER A 34 -33.80 -18.20 -2.78
CA SER A 34 -32.90 -19.32 -3.14
C SER A 34 -33.44 -19.99 -4.39
N SER A 35 -32.61 -20.07 -5.41
CA SER A 35 -33.09 -20.36 -6.75
C SER A 35 -31.99 -21.04 -7.56
N GLU A 36 -32.30 -22.18 -8.18
CA GLU A 36 -31.44 -22.73 -9.23
C GLU A 36 -31.81 -22.01 -10.52
N LEU A 37 -30.83 -21.35 -11.13
CA LEU A 37 -30.95 -20.74 -12.45
C LEU A 37 -30.47 -21.74 -13.49
N THR A 38 -31.38 -22.10 -14.38
CA THR A 38 -31.06 -22.94 -15.53
C THR A 38 -30.21 -22.15 -16.55
N PRO A 39 -29.51 -22.84 -17.47
CA PRO A 39 -28.67 -22.16 -18.45
C PRO A 39 -29.46 -21.12 -19.28
N ASN A 40 -28.93 -19.89 -19.39
CA ASN A 40 -29.56 -18.76 -20.09
C ASN A 40 -30.93 -18.32 -19.52
N GLU A 41 -31.22 -18.66 -18.26
CA GLU A 41 -32.44 -18.21 -17.59
C GLU A 41 -32.33 -16.75 -17.13
N THR A 42 -33.39 -15.98 -17.38
CA THR A 42 -33.64 -14.68 -16.73
C THR A 42 -34.81 -14.83 -15.76
N ARG A 43 -34.63 -14.34 -14.53
CA ARG A 43 -35.63 -14.40 -13.46
C ARG A 43 -35.83 -13.02 -12.83
N ASP A 44 -37.09 -12.62 -12.68
CA ASP A 44 -37.48 -11.33 -12.13
C ASP A 44 -38.26 -11.49 -10.81
N TRP A 45 -37.98 -10.61 -9.86
CA TRP A 45 -38.70 -10.48 -8.60
C TRP A 45 -39.18 -9.04 -8.43
N ASP A 46 -40.50 -8.87 -8.33
CA ASP A 46 -41.13 -7.59 -8.03
C ASP A 46 -41.35 -7.50 -6.50
N LEU A 47 -40.67 -6.56 -5.85
CA LEU A 47 -40.65 -6.43 -4.39
C LEU A 47 -41.68 -5.43 -3.88
N GLY A 48 -42.43 -4.77 -4.77
CA GLY A 48 -43.39 -3.73 -4.40
C GLY A 48 -42.75 -2.38 -4.12
N GLU A 49 -43.55 -1.45 -3.59
CA GLU A 49 -43.16 -0.05 -3.37
C GLU A 49 -42.39 0.15 -2.07
N PHE A 50 -41.30 0.91 -2.16
CA PHE A 50 -40.52 1.37 -1.01
C PHE A 50 -40.63 2.90 -0.86
N PRO A 51 -40.73 3.44 0.36
CA PRO A 51 -40.69 4.88 0.58
C PRO A 51 -39.36 5.53 0.15
N ALA A 52 -39.42 6.80 -0.27
CA ALA A 52 -38.22 7.59 -0.49
C ALA A 52 -37.40 7.73 0.80
N GLY A 53 -36.08 7.67 0.69
CA GLY A 53 -35.13 7.62 1.80
C GLY A 53 -35.08 6.27 2.51
N THR A 54 -35.64 5.18 1.96
CA THR A 54 -35.40 3.86 2.55
C THR A 54 -33.99 3.40 2.21
N LEU A 55 -33.21 3.03 3.23
CA LEU A 55 -31.88 2.47 3.07
C LEU A 55 -31.95 0.94 3.18
N LEU A 56 -31.39 0.25 2.20
CA LEU A 56 -31.43 -1.18 2.04
C LEU A 56 -30.02 -1.73 1.89
N GLU A 57 -29.72 -2.86 2.50
CA GLU A 57 -28.53 -3.65 2.20
C GLU A 57 -28.93 -4.74 1.20
N TRP A 58 -28.32 -4.75 0.01
CA TRP A 58 -28.55 -5.74 -1.03
C TRP A 58 -27.36 -6.67 -1.15
N SER A 59 -27.59 -7.97 -1.00
CA SER A 59 -26.57 -8.99 -1.19
C SER A 59 -27.00 -10.06 -2.20
N GLY A 60 -25.99 -10.61 -2.88
CA GLY A 60 -26.12 -11.72 -3.81
C GLY A 60 -24.97 -12.70 -3.60
N GLU A 61 -25.25 -14.00 -3.70
CA GLU A 61 -24.25 -15.05 -3.53
C GLU A 61 -24.51 -16.23 -4.49
N ILE A 62 -23.43 -16.77 -5.05
CA ILE A 62 -23.37 -18.11 -5.61
C ILE A 62 -22.79 -19.06 -4.53
N PRO A 63 -23.60 -19.90 -3.87
CA PRO A 63 -23.13 -20.74 -2.75
C PRO A 63 -22.14 -21.85 -3.15
N ARG A 64 -21.93 -22.05 -4.45
CA ARG A 64 -21.12 -23.13 -5.02
C ARG A 64 -19.65 -22.71 -5.17
N PHE A 65 -18.70 -23.56 -4.75
CA PHE A 65 -17.26 -23.26 -4.78
C PHE A 65 -16.48 -23.87 -5.96
N ASN A 66 -17.08 -24.77 -6.74
CA ASN A 66 -16.47 -25.38 -7.94
C ASN A 66 -16.94 -24.70 -9.25
N LEU A 67 -16.95 -23.37 -9.23
CA LEU A 67 -17.26 -22.54 -10.40
C LEU A 67 -16.14 -22.61 -11.43
N VAL A 68 -16.51 -22.53 -12.71
CA VAL A 68 -15.56 -22.46 -13.84
C VAL A 68 -15.65 -21.08 -14.51
N GLU A 69 -14.71 -20.77 -15.40
CA GLU A 69 -14.56 -19.46 -16.06
C GLU A 69 -15.85 -18.91 -16.69
N GLY A 70 -16.68 -19.79 -17.27
CA GLY A 70 -17.94 -19.43 -17.92
C GLY A 70 -19.14 -19.29 -16.99
N ASP A 71 -19.01 -19.58 -15.70
CA ASP A 71 -20.12 -19.44 -14.76
C ASP A 71 -20.29 -17.98 -14.32
N ARG A 72 -21.36 -17.35 -14.80
CA ARG A 72 -21.69 -15.94 -14.51
C ARG A 72 -23.17 -15.77 -14.24
N ILE A 73 -23.49 -14.93 -13.26
CA ILE A 73 -24.85 -14.47 -12.95
C ILE A 73 -24.85 -12.95 -12.87
N GLY A 74 -25.52 -12.29 -13.81
CA GLY A 74 -25.78 -10.85 -13.75
C GLY A 74 -26.95 -10.56 -12.82
N LEU A 75 -26.79 -9.60 -11.92
CA LEU A 75 -27.80 -9.08 -11.01
C LEU A 75 -28.06 -7.61 -11.32
N ARG A 76 -29.34 -7.22 -11.29
CA ARG A 76 -29.79 -5.84 -11.50
C ARG A 76 -30.91 -5.50 -10.51
N LEU A 77 -30.77 -4.38 -9.82
CA LEU A 77 -31.83 -3.77 -9.03
C LEU A 77 -32.26 -2.46 -9.71
N ALA A 78 -33.55 -2.35 -10.00
CA ALA A 78 -34.15 -1.19 -10.63
C ALA A 78 -35.22 -0.58 -9.72
N ALA A 79 -35.22 0.75 -9.63
CA ALA A 79 -36.26 1.55 -8.96
C ALA A 79 -36.59 2.77 -9.84
N GLU A 80 -37.88 3.07 -10.02
CA GLU A 80 -38.29 4.13 -10.95
C GLU A 80 -37.78 5.51 -10.51
N GLY A 81 -37.16 6.23 -11.44
CA GLY A 81 -36.69 7.61 -11.22
C GLY A 81 -35.25 7.72 -10.72
N GLN A 82 -34.54 6.62 -10.49
CA GLN A 82 -33.12 6.61 -10.14
C GLN A 82 -32.33 5.66 -11.04
N SER A 83 -30.99 5.75 -11.04
CA SER A 83 -30.14 4.81 -11.77
C SER A 83 -30.22 3.39 -11.21
N ASP A 84 -30.11 2.39 -12.09
CA ASP A 84 -30.08 0.99 -11.70
C ASP A 84 -28.71 0.61 -11.12
N VAL A 85 -28.72 -0.34 -10.18
CA VAL A 85 -27.51 -0.93 -9.61
C VAL A 85 -27.32 -2.32 -10.21
N THR A 86 -26.14 -2.61 -10.73
CA THR A 86 -25.85 -3.88 -11.42
C THR A 86 -24.55 -4.50 -10.95
N LYS A 87 -24.47 -5.82 -10.92
CA LYS A 87 -23.25 -6.56 -10.61
C LYS A 87 -23.27 -7.92 -11.29
N GLU A 88 -22.11 -8.39 -11.75
CA GLU A 88 -21.96 -9.76 -12.25
C GLU A 88 -21.19 -10.62 -11.23
N LEU A 89 -21.81 -11.70 -10.76
CA LEU A 89 -21.19 -12.70 -9.91
C LEU A 89 -20.49 -13.76 -10.76
N ASN A 90 -19.28 -14.16 -10.35
CA ASN A 90 -18.47 -15.14 -11.10
C ASN A 90 -17.54 -15.96 -10.17
N ALA A 91 -16.73 -16.85 -10.74
CA ALA A 91 -15.87 -17.78 -9.99
C ALA A 91 -14.88 -17.13 -9.01
N GLY A 92 -14.40 -15.91 -9.27
CA GLY A 92 -13.52 -15.17 -8.35
C GLY A 92 -14.20 -14.02 -7.63
N ASP A 93 -15.49 -13.77 -7.90
CA ASP A 93 -16.31 -12.81 -7.18
C ASP A 93 -17.75 -13.31 -7.01
N ARG A 94 -17.89 -14.33 -6.15
CA ARG A 94 -19.15 -15.09 -6.00
C ARG A 94 -20.19 -14.37 -5.13
N THR A 95 -19.80 -13.31 -4.43
CA THR A 95 -20.67 -12.58 -3.52
C THR A 95 -20.65 -11.08 -3.82
N MET A 96 -21.72 -10.39 -3.50
CA MET A 96 -21.78 -8.93 -3.49
C MET A 96 -22.53 -8.45 -2.25
N LEU A 97 -22.20 -7.24 -1.79
CA LEU A 97 -22.93 -6.53 -0.74
C LEU A 97 -22.90 -5.02 -1.04
N VAL A 98 -24.05 -4.42 -1.32
CA VAL A 98 -24.15 -3.00 -1.73
C VAL A 98 -25.27 -2.31 -0.94
N PRO A 99 -24.98 -1.20 -0.23
CA PRO A 99 -26.02 -0.33 0.34
C PRO A 99 -26.76 0.44 -0.75
N ILE A 100 -28.08 0.53 -0.65
CA ILE A 100 -28.96 1.16 -1.65
C ILE A 100 -29.93 2.10 -0.95
N GLU A 101 -29.95 3.36 -1.37
CA GLU A 101 -30.97 4.32 -0.99
C GLU A 101 -32.05 4.43 -2.09
N ILE A 102 -33.31 4.26 -1.68
CA ILE A 102 -34.46 4.53 -2.54
C ILE A 102 -34.68 6.05 -2.60
N LYS A 103 -34.21 6.72 -3.65
CA LYS A 103 -34.26 8.19 -3.82
C LYS A 103 -35.68 8.69 -4.04
N HIS A 104 -36.51 7.89 -4.71
CA HIS A 104 -37.90 8.22 -5.02
C HIS A 104 -38.81 7.07 -4.60
N GLY A 105 -39.99 7.38 -4.04
CA GLY A 105 -40.94 6.34 -3.66
C GLY A 105 -41.44 5.61 -4.90
N ALA A 106 -40.99 4.36 -5.09
CA ALA A 106 -41.16 3.62 -6.34
C ALA A 106 -41.19 2.10 -6.11
N PRO A 107 -41.78 1.32 -7.04
CA PRO A 107 -41.63 -0.12 -7.09
C PRO A 107 -40.17 -0.52 -7.30
N VAL A 108 -39.69 -1.49 -6.52
CA VAL A 108 -38.34 -2.06 -6.63
C VAL A 108 -38.42 -3.42 -7.31
N ARG A 109 -37.55 -3.65 -8.30
CA ARG A 109 -37.44 -4.94 -9.01
C ARG A 109 -36.01 -5.43 -9.00
N ILE A 110 -35.84 -6.74 -8.76
CA ILE A 110 -34.57 -7.43 -8.94
C ILE A 110 -34.68 -8.36 -10.16
N THR A 111 -33.67 -8.34 -11.02
CA THR A 111 -33.51 -9.28 -12.15
C THR A 111 -32.20 -10.02 -11.98
N ALA A 112 -32.22 -11.34 -12.19
CA ALA A 112 -31.03 -12.18 -12.31
C ALA A 112 -30.99 -12.86 -13.68
N GLU A 113 -29.82 -12.87 -14.32
CA GLU A 113 -29.57 -13.49 -15.62
C GLU A 113 -28.37 -14.43 -15.53
N SER A 114 -28.58 -15.72 -15.77
CA SER A 114 -27.49 -16.70 -15.86
C SER A 114 -26.96 -16.75 -17.28
N SER A 115 -25.66 -16.54 -17.46
CA SER A 115 -24.96 -16.79 -18.74
C SER A 115 -24.12 -18.07 -18.72
N SER A 116 -24.29 -18.91 -17.69
CA SER A 116 -23.63 -20.20 -17.58
C SER A 116 -24.31 -21.28 -18.45
N ASP A 117 -23.50 -22.21 -18.96
CA ASP A 117 -23.97 -23.46 -19.59
C ASP A 117 -24.46 -24.51 -18.56
N ARG A 118 -24.35 -24.20 -17.26
CA ARG A 118 -24.67 -25.09 -16.15
C ARG A 118 -25.69 -24.46 -15.23
N GLU A 119 -26.34 -25.30 -14.44
CA GLU A 119 -27.24 -24.85 -13.39
C GLU A 119 -26.45 -24.28 -12.21
N LEU A 120 -26.80 -23.05 -11.83
CA LEU A 120 -26.13 -22.31 -10.78
C LEU A 120 -27.11 -21.94 -9.65
N PRO A 121 -26.77 -22.24 -8.39
CA PRO A 121 -27.54 -21.76 -7.26
C PRO A 121 -27.28 -20.26 -7.05
N LEU A 122 -28.34 -19.52 -6.77
CA LEU A 122 -28.30 -18.11 -6.43
C LEU A 122 -29.07 -17.89 -5.14
N LYS A 123 -28.44 -17.17 -4.21
CA LYS A 123 -29.08 -16.59 -3.03
C LYS A 123 -29.06 -15.07 -3.18
N ILE A 124 -30.20 -14.42 -3.04
CA ILE A 124 -30.32 -12.97 -2.94
C ILE A 124 -30.92 -12.64 -1.58
N THR A 125 -30.41 -11.59 -0.94
CA THR A 125 -31.00 -11.00 0.26
C THR A 125 -31.10 -9.49 0.13
N LEU A 126 -32.22 -8.96 0.57
CA LEU A 126 -32.43 -7.53 0.75
C LEU A 126 -32.82 -7.33 2.21
N ARG A 127 -32.30 -6.31 2.88
CA ARG A 127 -32.60 -6.01 4.28
C ARG A 127 -32.69 -4.50 4.47
N ALA A 128 -33.65 -4.02 5.27
CA ALA A 128 -33.66 -2.60 5.62
C ALA A 128 -32.61 -2.30 6.69
N MET A 129 -31.86 -1.21 6.50
CA MET A 129 -30.89 -0.74 7.48
C MET A 129 -31.56 0.27 8.41
N ASP A 130 -31.49 -0.01 9.73
CA ASP A 130 -32.04 0.90 10.75
C ASP A 130 -30.99 1.94 11.13
N ILE A 131 -30.82 2.95 10.26
CA ILE A 131 -29.86 4.04 10.45
C ILE A 131 -30.63 5.35 10.62
N PRO A 132 -30.47 6.04 11.77
CA PRO A 132 -31.05 7.36 12.01
C PRO A 132 -30.69 8.35 10.91
N ALA A 133 -31.58 9.29 10.59
CA ALA A 133 -31.40 10.20 9.46
C ALA A 133 -30.11 11.04 9.57
N GLU A 134 -29.77 11.44 10.79
CA GLU A 134 -28.54 12.16 11.15
C GLU A 134 -27.26 11.34 10.93
N ASP A 135 -27.35 10.02 11.05
CA ASP A 135 -26.22 9.08 10.97
C ASP A 135 -25.94 8.64 9.53
N ARG A 136 -26.90 8.83 8.61
CA ARG A 136 -26.79 8.39 7.21
C ARG A 136 -25.63 9.02 6.45
N ILE A 137 -25.22 10.22 6.82
CA ILE A 137 -24.07 10.91 6.21
C ILE A 137 -22.74 10.17 6.46
N ALA A 138 -22.71 9.21 7.38
CA ALA A 138 -21.57 8.34 7.61
C ALA A 138 -21.43 7.22 6.57
N PHE A 139 -22.40 7.00 5.69
CA PHE A 139 -22.41 5.88 4.75
C PHE A 139 -22.57 6.36 3.32
N GLU A 140 -21.83 5.71 2.44
CA GLU A 140 -22.12 5.70 1.02
C GLU A 140 -23.36 4.82 0.75
N ALA A 141 -24.15 5.18 -0.26
CA ALA A 141 -25.26 4.35 -0.73
C ALA A 141 -25.61 4.66 -2.19
N GLU A 142 -25.82 3.58 -2.96
CA GLU A 142 -26.19 3.63 -4.36
C GLU A 142 -27.68 3.99 -4.56
N PRO A 143 -28.07 4.59 -5.70
CA PRO A 143 -27.21 5.06 -6.77
C PRO A 143 -26.49 6.36 -6.40
N ASN A 144 -25.19 6.44 -6.67
CA ASN A 144 -24.40 7.67 -6.57
C ASN A 144 -23.34 7.78 -7.70
N ASN A 145 -23.48 6.98 -8.75
CA ASN A 145 -22.52 6.81 -9.84
C ASN A 145 -22.32 8.04 -10.76
N ASN A 146 -22.99 9.15 -10.44
CA ASN A 146 -22.86 10.44 -11.12
C ASN A 146 -23.14 11.61 -10.17
N TRP A 147 -22.63 12.79 -10.53
CA TRP A 147 -22.71 13.99 -9.69
C TRP A 147 -24.13 14.46 -9.33
N ARG A 148 -25.17 14.08 -10.10
CA ARG A 148 -26.57 14.49 -9.81
C ARG A 148 -27.21 13.64 -8.72
N GLU A 149 -26.72 12.42 -8.53
CA GLU A 149 -27.17 11.46 -7.52
C GLU A 149 -26.20 11.40 -6.33
N ALA A 150 -25.23 12.31 -6.27
CA ALA A 150 -24.18 12.33 -5.27
C ALA A 150 -24.71 12.28 -3.83
N ASN A 151 -24.11 11.44 -2.98
CA ASN A 151 -24.41 11.40 -1.56
C ASN A 151 -23.97 12.72 -0.89
N PRO A 152 -24.64 13.21 0.16
CA PRO A 152 -24.12 14.34 0.93
C PRO A 152 -22.81 13.97 1.64
N LEU A 153 -21.88 14.93 1.75
CA LEU A 153 -20.65 14.79 2.50
C LEU A 153 -20.43 16.01 3.40
N GLU A 154 -20.33 15.75 4.70
CA GLU A 154 -19.94 16.75 5.71
C GLU A 154 -18.43 16.64 5.96
N ILE A 155 -17.72 17.76 5.81
CA ILE A 155 -16.27 17.78 6.02
C ILE A 155 -15.97 17.56 7.51
N GLY A 156 -15.03 16.66 7.81
CA GLY A 156 -14.72 16.22 9.17
C GLY A 156 -15.42 14.92 9.57
N ARG A 157 -16.53 14.55 8.89
CA ARG A 157 -17.19 13.27 9.11
C ARG A 157 -16.45 12.16 8.36
N THR A 158 -16.25 11.02 9.03
CA THR A 158 -15.75 9.81 8.37
C THR A 158 -16.89 9.14 7.63
N VAL A 159 -16.65 8.76 6.37
CA VAL A 159 -17.59 8.01 5.54
C VAL A 159 -17.09 6.58 5.34
N TYR A 160 -17.95 5.61 5.63
CA TYR A 160 -17.77 4.19 5.35
C TYR A 160 -18.37 3.88 3.97
N GLY A 161 -17.49 3.69 2.99
CA GLY A 161 -17.83 3.54 1.58
C GLY A 161 -17.84 2.10 1.08
N ASN A 162 -18.61 1.83 0.02
CA ASN A 162 -18.69 0.54 -0.67
C ASN A 162 -18.50 0.74 -2.19
N ASN A 163 -17.80 -0.17 -2.88
CA ASN A 163 -17.72 -0.21 -4.36
C ASN A 163 -17.85 -1.64 -4.89
N ASP A 164 -18.73 -2.42 -4.26
CA ASP A 164 -18.93 -3.82 -4.61
C ASP A 164 -19.90 -4.05 -5.78
N ASP A 165 -20.31 -2.98 -6.44
CA ASP A 165 -21.07 -2.94 -7.68
C ASP A 165 -20.19 -3.14 -8.94
N THR A 166 -18.86 -3.19 -8.78
CA THR A 166 -17.89 -3.39 -9.88
C THR A 166 -17.42 -4.84 -10.05
N ASP A 167 -17.14 -5.32 -11.28
CA ASP A 167 -16.52 -6.64 -11.47
C ASP A 167 -15.15 -6.69 -10.78
N TYR A 168 -15.01 -7.53 -9.76
CA TYR A 168 -13.78 -7.59 -8.97
C TYR A 168 -12.60 -8.23 -9.73
N LEU A 169 -12.82 -9.18 -10.64
CA LEU A 169 -11.72 -9.89 -11.31
C LEU A 169 -11.23 -9.17 -12.57
N ASN A 170 -12.18 -8.84 -13.45
CA ASN A 170 -11.93 -8.47 -14.84
C ASN A 170 -12.55 -7.11 -15.17
N ASN A 171 -12.40 -6.12 -14.29
CA ASN A 171 -12.83 -4.74 -14.54
C ASN A 171 -12.10 -4.10 -15.74
N GLU A 172 -12.47 -4.46 -16.98
CA GLU A 172 -11.85 -3.93 -18.18
C GLU A 172 -12.18 -2.45 -18.40
N ASP A 173 -13.24 -1.95 -17.78
CA ASP A 173 -13.63 -0.53 -17.85
C ASP A 173 -12.67 0.37 -17.08
N GLU A 174 -11.89 -0.17 -16.15
CA GLU A 174 -10.75 0.53 -15.54
C GLU A 174 -9.51 0.55 -16.43
N ASN A 175 -9.40 -0.33 -17.44
CA ASN A 175 -8.21 -0.41 -18.25
C ASN A 175 -8.03 0.88 -19.09
N PRO A 176 -6.94 1.64 -18.86
CA PRO A 176 -6.67 2.89 -19.56
C PRO A 176 -6.19 2.67 -21.01
N VAL A 177 -5.62 1.50 -21.34
CA VAL A 177 -5.03 1.22 -22.66
C VAL A 177 -6.09 1.23 -23.79
N LYS A 178 -7.38 1.05 -23.47
CA LYS A 178 -8.50 1.13 -24.43
C LYS A 178 -9.00 2.55 -24.73
N GLY A 179 -8.35 3.63 -24.26
CA GLY A 179 -8.89 4.99 -24.51
C GLY A 179 -8.01 6.24 -24.36
N PHE A 180 -6.79 6.19 -23.81
CA PHE A 180 -6.07 7.44 -23.52
C PHE A 180 -5.26 7.98 -24.71
N ALA A 181 -5.92 8.79 -25.53
CA ALA A 181 -5.30 9.88 -26.27
C ALA A 181 -5.56 11.20 -25.51
N ASN A 182 -4.65 11.58 -24.62
CA ASN A 182 -4.65 12.80 -23.79
C ASN A 182 -5.70 12.81 -22.66
N GLY A 183 -5.29 13.30 -21.48
CA GLY A 183 -6.07 13.26 -20.25
C GLY A 183 -7.46 13.91 -20.33
N LEU A 184 -8.24 13.69 -19.28
CA LEU A 184 -9.50 14.41 -19.03
C LEU A 184 -10.61 14.12 -20.06
N ASP A 185 -10.71 12.90 -20.62
CA ASP A 185 -11.88 12.58 -21.44
C ASP A 185 -13.13 12.46 -20.54
N ASN A 186 -14.04 13.43 -20.69
CA ASN A 186 -15.36 13.51 -20.04
C ASN A 186 -16.24 12.25 -20.25
N LYS A 187 -15.86 11.32 -21.13
CA LYS A 187 -16.64 10.12 -21.47
C LYS A 187 -16.67 9.03 -20.41
N ARG A 188 -15.79 9.04 -19.41
CA ARG A 188 -15.79 8.07 -18.28
C ARG A 188 -16.05 8.73 -16.91
N ARG A 189 -16.57 9.96 -16.89
CA ARG A 189 -16.80 10.72 -15.66
C ARG A 189 -17.90 10.09 -14.79
N ASP A 190 -18.95 9.59 -15.43
CA ASP A 190 -20.13 9.02 -14.79
C ASP A 190 -20.23 7.56 -15.27
N ARG A 191 -19.99 6.58 -14.39
CA ARG A 191 -20.01 5.13 -14.68
C ARG A 191 -20.18 4.33 -13.37
N PRO A 192 -20.67 3.07 -13.42
CA PRO A 192 -20.67 2.17 -12.26
C PRO A 192 -19.30 2.09 -11.58
N GLY A 193 -19.28 2.01 -10.25
CA GLY A 193 -18.09 2.01 -9.41
C GLY A 193 -17.41 3.35 -9.16
N LEU A 194 -18.01 4.48 -9.54
CA LEU A 194 -17.48 5.80 -9.21
C LEU A 194 -18.44 6.53 -8.29
N ASP A 195 -18.09 6.68 -7.04
CA ASP A 195 -18.97 7.29 -6.05
C ASP A 195 -18.83 8.80 -6.06
N TRP A 196 -19.97 9.49 -6.07
CA TRP A 196 -20.00 10.94 -5.99
C TRP A 196 -20.54 11.42 -4.66
N PHE A 197 -19.85 12.42 -4.12
CA PHE A 197 -20.22 13.12 -2.91
C PHE A 197 -20.43 14.61 -3.20
N LYS A 198 -21.48 15.20 -2.62
CA LYS A 198 -21.79 16.62 -2.70
C LYS A 198 -21.41 17.29 -1.38
N ILE A 199 -20.64 18.37 -1.48
CA ILE A 199 -20.17 19.17 -0.35
C ILE A 199 -20.81 20.55 -0.46
N GLU A 200 -21.56 20.93 0.57
CA GLU A 200 -22.10 22.28 0.71
C GLU A 200 -21.28 23.04 1.75
N VAL A 201 -20.63 24.12 1.33
CA VAL A 201 -19.82 24.98 2.20
C VAL A 201 -20.58 26.28 2.41
N GLU A 202 -20.86 26.63 3.67
CA GLU A 202 -21.57 27.86 4.04
C GLU A 202 -20.61 28.95 4.52
N GLU A 203 -19.38 28.58 4.88
CA GLU A 203 -18.35 29.43 5.42
C GLU A 203 -17.81 30.41 4.37
N GLU A 204 -17.96 31.71 4.62
CA GLU A 204 -17.41 32.77 3.76
C GLU A 204 -15.87 32.84 3.83
N VAL A 205 -15.28 32.44 4.96
CA VAL A 205 -13.83 32.43 5.16
C VAL A 205 -13.25 31.15 4.55
N PRO A 206 -12.29 31.26 3.60
CA PRO A 206 -11.67 30.07 3.01
C PRO A 206 -10.87 29.25 4.04
N PHE A 207 -10.90 27.93 3.89
CA PHE A 207 -10.14 26.99 4.70
C PHE A 207 -9.49 25.91 3.83
N LEU A 208 -8.43 25.30 4.34
CA LEU A 208 -7.78 24.15 3.73
C LEU A 208 -8.49 22.87 4.20
N VAL A 209 -8.77 21.95 3.28
CA VAL A 209 -9.22 20.59 3.59
C VAL A 209 -8.24 19.58 2.99
N LEU A 210 -7.88 18.57 3.77
CA LEU A 210 -7.22 17.37 3.28
C LEU A 210 -8.24 16.25 3.20
N PHE A 211 -8.37 15.61 2.04
CA PHE A 211 -9.18 14.41 1.83
C PHE A 211 -8.28 13.19 1.72
N GLU A 212 -8.71 12.09 2.33
CA GLU A 212 -7.96 10.84 2.41
C GLU A 212 -8.85 9.64 2.16
N LEU A 213 -8.37 8.74 1.33
CA LEU A 213 -9.02 7.48 1.00
C LEU A 213 -8.17 6.33 1.52
N ASP A 214 -8.75 5.54 2.43
CA ASP A 214 -8.12 4.37 3.03
C ASP A 214 -8.83 3.11 2.56
N VAL A 215 -8.04 2.13 2.11
CA VAL A 215 -8.48 0.81 1.69
C VAL A 215 -7.55 -0.22 2.32
N LEU A 216 -8.12 -1.38 2.69
CA LEU A 216 -7.38 -2.45 3.35
C LEU A 216 -6.34 -3.06 2.41
N ASP A 217 -6.77 -3.41 1.19
CA ASP A 217 -5.91 -3.93 0.14
C ASP A 217 -5.53 -2.81 -0.84
N ARG A 218 -4.22 -2.56 -0.97
CA ARG A 218 -3.63 -1.42 -1.70
C ARG A 218 -2.99 -1.81 -3.03
N ASP A 219 -3.38 -2.95 -3.61
CA ASP A 219 -2.95 -3.45 -4.93
C ASP A 219 -3.72 -2.80 -6.09
N VAL A 220 -4.65 -1.91 -5.78
CA VAL A 220 -5.67 -1.39 -6.69
C VAL A 220 -5.45 0.10 -6.94
N SER A 221 -5.80 0.57 -8.14
CA SER A 221 -5.79 2.00 -8.45
C SER A 221 -6.97 2.70 -7.78
N VAL A 222 -6.71 3.48 -6.73
CA VAL A 222 -7.73 4.33 -6.08
C VAL A 222 -7.53 5.80 -6.43
N ASN A 223 -8.59 6.60 -6.46
CA ASN A 223 -8.47 8.00 -6.87
C ASN A 223 -9.50 8.93 -6.22
N LEU A 224 -9.08 10.16 -5.94
CA LEU A 224 -9.91 11.27 -5.49
C LEU A 224 -9.81 12.45 -6.47
N ARG A 225 -10.97 13.01 -6.81
CA ARG A 225 -11.07 14.22 -7.65
C ARG A 225 -12.16 15.13 -7.14
N THR A 226 -11.90 16.43 -7.17
CA THR A 226 -12.90 17.44 -6.81
C THR A 226 -13.38 18.19 -8.04
N TYR A 227 -14.65 18.56 -8.02
CA TYR A 227 -15.32 19.29 -9.08
C TYR A 227 -16.19 20.41 -8.51
N VAL A 228 -16.56 21.35 -9.39
CA VAL A 228 -17.59 22.38 -9.16
C VAL A 228 -18.56 22.37 -10.34
N GLU A 229 -19.78 22.88 -10.16
CA GLU A 229 -20.69 23.07 -11.29
C GLU A 229 -20.08 24.01 -12.33
N ASN A 230 -20.21 23.63 -13.59
CA ASN A 230 -19.80 24.48 -14.69
C ASN A 230 -20.72 25.70 -14.77
N LYS A 231 -20.28 26.77 -15.46
CA LYS A 231 -21.07 28.00 -15.60
C LYS A 231 -22.41 27.83 -16.33
N ALA A 232 -22.57 26.75 -17.09
CA ALA A 232 -23.80 26.45 -17.82
C ALA A 232 -24.86 25.75 -16.95
N GLY A 233 -24.48 25.19 -15.80
CA GLY A 233 -25.35 24.43 -14.90
C GLY A 233 -25.77 23.07 -15.42
N ASP A 234 -25.13 22.56 -16.49
CA ASP A 234 -25.46 21.29 -17.13
C ASP A 234 -24.43 20.17 -16.88
N GLY A 235 -23.36 20.48 -16.15
CA GLY A 235 -22.31 19.54 -15.78
C GLY A 235 -21.35 20.11 -14.75
N VAL A 236 -20.30 19.35 -14.45
CA VAL A 236 -19.24 19.71 -13.51
C VAL A 236 -17.87 19.80 -14.18
N GLU A 237 -16.98 20.66 -13.67
CA GLU A 237 -15.59 20.82 -14.09
C GLU A 237 -14.62 20.66 -12.91
N LEU A 238 -13.37 20.26 -13.19
CA LEU A 238 -12.39 20.00 -12.13
C LEU A 238 -12.09 21.24 -11.30
N PHE A 239 -12.08 21.06 -9.99
CA PHE A 239 -11.68 22.06 -9.01
C PHE A 239 -10.27 21.76 -8.49
N LEU A 240 -9.36 22.74 -8.60
CA LEU A 240 -7.93 22.56 -8.31
C LEU A 240 -7.37 23.62 -7.35
N ASP A 241 -8.21 24.48 -6.74
CA ASP A 241 -7.72 25.49 -5.80
C ASP A 241 -7.19 24.82 -4.53
N GLY A 242 -6.04 25.26 -4.02
CA GLY A 242 -5.33 24.60 -2.92
C GLY A 242 -4.66 23.26 -3.25
N LYS A 243 -4.60 22.88 -4.53
CA LYS A 243 -3.93 21.66 -5.02
C LYS A 243 -2.44 21.64 -4.63
N ASP A 244 -1.99 20.52 -4.11
CA ASP A 244 -0.58 20.30 -3.77
C ASP A 244 0.27 19.97 -5.02
N PRO A 245 1.59 20.23 -5.01
CA PRO A 245 2.45 20.03 -6.17
C PRO A 245 2.74 18.55 -6.49
N MET A 246 2.46 17.62 -5.56
CA MET A 246 2.57 16.17 -5.79
C MET A 246 1.32 15.58 -6.44
N GLU A 247 0.31 16.41 -6.64
CA GLU A 247 -0.88 16.09 -7.39
C GLU A 247 -0.62 16.10 -8.92
N ILE A 248 0.29 15.25 -9.37
CA ILE A 248 0.70 15.09 -10.77
C ILE A 248 0.57 13.63 -11.19
N VAL A 249 0.65 13.37 -12.49
CA VAL A 249 0.85 12.01 -12.99
C VAL A 249 2.26 11.59 -12.61
N HIS A 250 2.39 10.58 -11.75
CA HIS A 250 3.68 10.00 -11.39
C HIS A 250 4.07 8.91 -12.37
N ASP A 251 5.36 8.80 -12.65
CA ASP A 251 5.93 7.86 -13.61
C ASP A 251 5.18 7.84 -14.96
N ARG A 252 4.90 6.64 -15.49
CA ARG A 252 4.39 6.39 -16.83
C ARG A 252 2.90 6.04 -16.81
N GLU A 253 2.22 6.37 -15.72
CA GLU A 253 0.78 6.17 -15.56
C GLU A 253 0.00 6.94 -16.65
N PRO A 254 -1.14 6.38 -17.11
CA PRO A 254 -1.96 7.03 -18.13
C PRO A 254 -2.76 8.21 -17.58
N GLU A 255 -3.01 8.23 -16.28
CA GLU A 255 -3.69 9.31 -15.58
C GLU A 255 -3.20 9.43 -14.13
N ARG A 256 -3.75 10.41 -13.42
CA ARG A 256 -3.39 10.68 -12.03
C ARG A 256 -4.19 9.80 -11.05
N TYR A 257 -3.43 9.01 -10.29
CA TYR A 257 -3.66 8.14 -9.12
C TYR A 257 -3.89 8.62 -7.66
N SER A 258 -4.45 9.77 -7.27
CA SER A 258 -4.26 10.19 -5.85
C SER A 258 -5.33 9.74 -4.85
N LYS A 259 -4.90 9.05 -3.78
CA LYS A 259 -5.73 8.74 -2.60
C LYS A 259 -5.70 9.77 -1.48
N ALA A 260 -4.88 10.81 -1.63
CA ALA A 260 -4.83 11.95 -0.72
C ALA A 260 -4.72 13.24 -1.53
N ILE A 261 -5.55 14.24 -1.22
CA ILE A 261 -5.62 15.51 -1.97
C ILE A 261 -5.89 16.68 -1.03
N SER A 262 -5.36 17.85 -1.36
CA SER A 262 -5.60 19.10 -0.62
C SER A 262 -6.44 20.09 -1.43
N ARG A 263 -7.42 20.77 -0.82
CA ARG A 263 -8.21 21.81 -1.48
C ARG A 263 -8.45 23.01 -0.58
N ILE A 264 -8.51 24.20 -1.16
CA ILE A 264 -9.00 25.39 -0.47
C ILE A 264 -10.46 25.57 -0.85
N LEU A 265 -11.33 25.45 0.14
CA LEU A 265 -12.76 25.62 -0.04
C LEU A 265 -13.22 26.92 0.62
N LYS A 266 -14.28 27.48 0.08
CA LYS A 266 -15.05 28.61 0.61
C LYS A 266 -16.49 28.43 0.19
N LYS A 267 -17.39 29.28 0.68
CA LYS A 267 -18.81 29.22 0.37
C LYS A 267 -19.13 28.85 -1.08
N GLY A 268 -19.89 27.77 -1.24
CA GLY A 268 -20.25 27.20 -2.53
C GLY A 268 -20.49 25.69 -2.46
N THR A 269 -20.89 25.15 -3.62
CA THR A 269 -21.16 23.73 -3.80
C THR A 269 -20.02 23.08 -4.55
N TYR A 270 -19.49 21.99 -3.99
CA TYR A 270 -18.41 21.20 -4.57
C TYR A 270 -18.84 19.73 -4.65
N TYR A 271 -18.14 18.97 -5.48
CA TYR A 271 -18.33 17.54 -5.58
C TYR A 271 -17.00 16.82 -5.41
N LEU A 272 -16.98 15.73 -4.65
CA LEU A 272 -15.85 14.83 -4.54
C LEU A 272 -16.22 13.51 -5.20
N GLN A 273 -15.43 13.09 -6.18
CA GLN A 273 -15.52 11.78 -6.81
C GLN A 273 -14.50 10.84 -6.16
N VAL A 274 -14.95 9.66 -5.79
CA VAL A 274 -14.14 8.56 -5.27
C VAL A 274 -14.14 7.43 -6.29
N ASN A 275 -12.95 6.99 -6.69
CA ASN A 275 -12.75 5.69 -7.31
C ASN A 275 -12.11 4.79 -6.27
N GLY A 276 -12.92 4.01 -5.53
CA GLY A 276 -12.41 3.17 -4.46
C GLY A 276 -11.76 1.90 -4.97
N ASN A 277 -12.23 1.33 -6.10
CA ASN A 277 -11.73 0.10 -6.72
C ASN A 277 -11.46 -1.02 -5.68
N HIS A 278 -12.24 -1.05 -4.62
CA HIS A 278 -12.10 -1.96 -3.51
C HIS A 278 -13.49 -2.14 -2.92
N PRO A 279 -13.92 -3.34 -2.51
CA PRO A 279 -15.30 -3.55 -2.06
C PRO A 279 -15.72 -2.69 -0.86
N ARG A 280 -14.75 -2.06 -0.19
CA ARG A 280 -14.96 -1.09 0.88
C ARG A 280 -13.85 -0.04 0.88
N TYR A 281 -14.17 1.19 1.27
CA TYR A 281 -13.18 2.18 1.61
C TYR A 281 -13.61 3.01 2.83
N ILE A 282 -12.67 3.74 3.40
CA ILE A 282 -12.95 4.77 4.40
C ILE A 282 -12.47 6.11 3.85
N LEU A 283 -13.41 7.03 3.66
CA LEU A 283 -13.12 8.40 3.24
C LEU A 283 -13.08 9.30 4.48
N ARG A 284 -11.98 10.02 4.66
CA ARG A 284 -11.79 10.98 5.75
C ARG A 284 -11.51 12.36 5.17
N SER A 285 -11.89 13.38 5.92
CA SER A 285 -11.54 14.77 5.61
C SER A 285 -11.19 15.54 6.87
N LYS A 286 -10.23 16.45 6.78
CA LYS A 286 -9.79 17.27 7.93
C LYS A 286 -9.60 18.73 7.52
N ILE A 287 -10.14 19.63 8.33
CA ILE A 287 -10.10 21.09 8.13
C ILE A 287 -8.88 21.68 8.83
N TYR A 288 -8.25 22.63 8.14
CA TYR A 288 -7.16 23.44 8.65
C TYR A 288 -7.35 24.91 8.27
N ASP A 289 -6.84 25.80 9.13
CA ASP A 289 -6.55 27.18 8.74
C ASP A 289 -5.58 27.18 7.54
N ILE A 290 -5.63 28.20 6.69
CA ILE A 290 -4.72 28.29 5.53
C ILE A 290 -3.34 28.81 6.01
N PRO A 291 -2.24 28.05 5.83
CA PRO A 291 -0.88 28.49 6.14
C PRO A 291 -0.39 29.57 5.16
N PRO A 292 0.70 30.32 5.46
CA PRO A 292 1.69 30.07 6.51
C PRO A 292 1.19 30.40 7.92
N PHE A 293 1.51 29.51 8.88
CA PHE A 293 1.18 29.74 10.28
C PHE A 293 2.25 30.54 11.01
N GLN A 294 1.81 31.35 11.98
CA GLN A 294 2.70 31.92 12.99
C GLN A 294 2.94 30.95 14.16
N SER A 295 2.08 29.94 14.32
CA SER A 295 2.20 28.91 15.34
C SER A 295 3.03 27.74 14.79
N PRO A 296 4.18 27.42 15.40
CA PRO A 296 4.94 26.22 15.08
C PRO A 296 4.14 24.94 15.26
N GLU A 297 3.30 24.88 16.30
CA GLU A 297 2.49 23.70 16.58
C GLU A 297 1.56 23.36 15.41
N LYS A 298 0.80 24.35 14.93
CA LYS A 298 -0.08 24.18 13.76
C LYS A 298 0.71 23.81 12.50
N ALA A 299 1.91 24.40 12.32
CA ALA A 299 2.78 24.13 11.19
C ALA A 299 3.29 22.69 11.18
N VAL A 300 3.74 22.18 12.32
CA VAL A 300 4.20 20.79 12.48
C VAL A 300 3.04 19.83 12.27
N GLN A 301 1.88 20.07 12.89
CA GLN A 301 0.70 19.19 12.75
C GLN A 301 0.26 19.03 11.30
N LEU A 302 0.04 20.14 10.58
CA LEU A 302 -0.35 20.09 9.17
C LEU A 302 0.76 19.54 8.28
N GLY A 303 2.02 19.93 8.51
CA GLY A 303 3.17 19.48 7.72
C GLY A 303 3.42 17.97 7.82
N ALA A 304 3.38 17.43 9.05
CA ALA A 304 3.52 15.99 9.32
C ALA A 304 2.33 15.21 8.72
N HIS A 305 1.12 15.75 8.83
CA HIS A 305 -0.06 15.13 8.25
C HIS A 305 0.01 15.07 6.71
N TYR A 306 0.41 16.19 6.08
CA TYR A 306 0.57 16.30 4.64
C TYR A 306 1.64 15.34 4.11
N ILE A 307 2.86 15.35 4.68
CA ILE A 307 3.98 14.56 4.14
C ILE A 307 3.73 13.05 4.28
N MET A 308 3.04 12.62 5.33
CA MET A 308 2.68 11.21 5.51
C MET A 308 1.69 10.75 4.45
N ASN A 309 0.64 11.54 4.21
CA ASN A 309 -0.36 11.24 3.19
C ASN A 309 0.22 11.25 1.78
N VAL A 310 1.11 12.19 1.48
CA VAL A 310 1.80 12.24 0.18
C VAL A 310 2.75 11.05 -0.01
N GLY A 311 3.50 10.69 1.04
CA GLY A 311 4.37 9.51 1.03
C GLY A 311 3.58 8.22 0.76
N ASP A 312 2.44 8.06 1.45
CA ASP A 312 1.55 6.92 1.24
C ASP A 312 0.83 6.94 -0.12
N ALA A 313 0.39 8.12 -0.58
CA ALA A 313 -0.20 8.26 -1.91
C ALA A 313 0.77 7.87 -3.03
N TRP A 314 2.07 8.16 -2.87
CA TRP A 314 3.09 7.70 -3.80
C TRP A 314 3.20 6.18 -3.84
N VAL A 315 3.20 5.51 -2.69
CA VAL A 315 3.29 4.03 -2.64
C VAL A 315 1.97 3.33 -2.95
N ALA A 316 0.87 4.06 -3.08
CA ALA A 316 -0.39 3.58 -3.66
C ALA A 316 -0.53 3.89 -5.15
N GLN A 317 0.34 4.74 -5.71
CA GLN A 317 0.52 4.98 -7.14
C GLN A 317 1.79 4.30 -7.62
N VAL A 318 1.96 3.05 -7.19
CA VAL A 318 3.26 2.40 -7.09
C VAL A 318 4.11 2.65 -8.33
N PRO A 319 5.41 2.95 -8.19
CA PRO A 319 6.27 3.17 -9.35
C PRO A 319 6.09 2.12 -10.45
N ARG A 320 6.16 2.56 -11.70
CA ARG A 320 6.18 1.71 -12.91
C ARG A 320 4.88 0.94 -13.22
N GLU A 321 3.70 1.57 -13.12
CA GLU A 321 2.40 0.91 -13.39
C GLU A 321 2.18 -0.30 -12.47
N GLY A 322 2.39 -0.07 -11.18
CA GLY A 322 2.29 -1.07 -10.14
C GLY A 322 0.91 -1.17 -9.50
N ASN A 323 -0.13 -0.64 -10.15
CA ASN A 323 -1.51 -0.96 -9.79
C ASN A 323 -2.03 -2.03 -10.75
N ILE A 324 -2.80 -2.99 -10.24
CA ILE A 324 -3.51 -3.93 -11.12
C ILE A 324 -4.93 -3.42 -11.38
N TYR A 325 -5.25 -3.25 -12.66
CA TYR A 325 -6.63 -2.94 -13.08
C TYR A 325 -7.51 -4.19 -13.03
N ARG A 326 -6.92 -5.38 -13.20
CA ARG A 326 -7.59 -6.67 -13.12
C ARG A 326 -6.97 -7.50 -12.00
N ARG A 327 -7.77 -8.01 -11.04
CA ARG A 327 -7.25 -8.76 -9.87
C ARG A 327 -6.58 -10.10 -10.22
N ILE A 328 -6.83 -10.58 -11.44
CA ILE A 328 -6.16 -11.76 -12.01
C ILE A 328 -4.69 -11.49 -12.38
N GLU A 329 -4.30 -10.23 -12.56
CA GLU A 329 -2.92 -9.84 -12.91
C GLU A 329 -2.01 -9.83 -11.67
N ASN A 330 -0.71 -9.94 -11.93
CA ASN A 330 0.32 -9.86 -10.91
C ASN A 330 0.85 -8.44 -10.74
N LEU A 331 1.04 -8.04 -9.47
CA LEU A 331 1.95 -6.96 -9.15
C LEU A 331 3.39 -7.39 -9.44
N HIS A 332 4.16 -6.51 -10.07
CA HIS A 332 5.59 -6.74 -10.24
C HIS A 332 6.28 -6.82 -8.88
N ASP A 333 7.38 -7.56 -8.76
CA ASP A 333 8.08 -7.65 -7.48
C ASP A 333 8.62 -6.29 -6.99
N SER A 334 9.00 -5.40 -7.91
CA SER A 334 9.34 -4.01 -7.56
C SER A 334 8.21 -3.24 -6.90
N THR A 335 6.97 -3.53 -7.30
CA THR A 335 5.78 -2.90 -6.73
C THR A 335 5.58 -3.28 -5.27
N LEU A 336 6.01 -4.47 -4.88
CA LEU A 336 5.87 -4.98 -3.52
C LEU A 336 7.06 -4.61 -2.62
N ARG A 337 8.28 -4.53 -3.17
CA ARG A 337 9.51 -4.40 -2.37
C ARG A 337 10.26 -3.10 -2.54
N CYS A 338 10.02 -2.32 -3.60
CA CYS A 338 10.60 -0.99 -3.68
C CYS A 338 10.01 -0.13 -2.56
N THR A 339 10.85 0.34 -1.64
CA THR A 339 10.41 1.29 -0.62
C THR A 339 10.42 2.73 -1.15
N ALA A 340 11.00 3.01 -2.32
CA ALA A 340 11.17 4.35 -2.90
C ALA A 340 11.78 5.35 -1.90
N CYS A 341 13.07 5.66 -2.08
CA CYS A 341 13.92 6.26 -1.04
C CYS A 341 13.45 7.62 -0.47
N HIS A 342 12.55 8.34 -1.13
CA HIS A 342 12.01 9.62 -0.64
C HIS A 342 10.62 9.47 -0.01
N PRO A 343 9.59 8.92 -0.69
CA PRO A 343 8.23 8.83 -0.14
C PRO A 343 8.11 7.97 1.11
N SER A 344 8.93 6.91 1.29
CA SER A 344 8.92 6.14 2.54
C SER A 344 9.73 6.79 3.64
N ILE A 345 11.00 7.10 3.37
CA ILE A 345 11.96 7.58 4.36
C ILE A 345 11.60 9.00 4.83
N PHE A 346 11.33 9.94 3.91
CA PHE A 346 11.16 11.34 4.30
C PHE A 346 9.87 11.55 5.10
N SER A 347 8.80 10.85 4.72
CA SER A 347 7.53 10.91 5.43
C SER A 347 7.65 10.28 6.82
N THR A 348 8.20 9.07 6.92
CA THR A 348 8.31 8.35 8.19
C THR A 348 9.30 9.00 9.16
N GLU A 349 10.45 9.50 8.72
CA GLU A 349 11.39 10.22 9.60
C GLU A 349 10.80 11.52 10.16
N ALA A 350 10.04 12.27 9.33
CA ALA A 350 9.35 13.47 9.78
C ALA A 350 8.32 13.15 10.86
N VAL A 351 7.47 12.14 10.61
CA VAL A 351 6.43 11.70 11.56
C VAL A 351 7.02 11.12 12.84
N LEU A 352 8.06 10.28 12.75
CA LEU A 352 8.72 9.71 13.93
C LEU A 352 9.43 10.78 14.76
N THR A 353 10.03 11.78 14.12
CA THR A 353 10.63 12.91 14.83
C THR A 353 9.54 13.74 15.51
N SER A 354 8.44 14.05 14.80
CA SER A 354 7.27 14.71 15.39
C SER A 354 6.73 13.96 16.63
N GLN A 355 6.58 12.62 16.57
CA GLN A 355 6.16 11.79 17.70
C GLN A 355 7.11 11.92 18.90
N LYS A 356 8.43 11.88 18.65
CA LYS A 356 9.46 12.06 19.71
C LYS A 356 9.39 13.45 20.36
N GLU A 357 8.91 14.45 19.64
CA GLU A 357 8.80 15.84 20.10
C GLU A 357 7.41 16.20 20.64
N GLY A 358 6.48 15.24 20.78
CA GLY A 358 5.16 15.48 21.37
C GLY A 358 4.00 15.63 20.39
N TYR A 359 4.20 15.35 19.09
CA TYR A 359 3.19 15.54 18.06
C TYR A 359 2.67 14.17 17.57
N PRO A 360 1.36 13.87 17.76
CA PRO A 360 0.83 12.54 17.49
C PRO A 360 0.81 12.20 16.00
N ILE A 361 0.90 10.90 15.70
CA ILE A 361 0.71 10.37 14.35
C ILE A 361 -0.77 10.53 13.94
N GLU A 362 -1.06 11.43 13.02
CA GLU A 362 -2.41 11.64 12.49
C GLU A 362 -2.82 10.56 11.48
N ALA A 363 -2.01 10.37 10.43
CA ALA A 363 -2.24 9.45 9.33
C ALA A 363 -1.80 8.01 9.69
N LYS A 364 -2.43 7.41 10.70
CA LYS A 364 -2.03 6.12 11.31
C LYS A 364 -2.03 4.94 10.32
N SER A 365 -3.08 4.81 9.49
CA SER A 365 -3.18 3.73 8.48
C SER A 365 -2.07 3.85 7.43
N GLN A 366 -1.84 5.08 6.96
CA GLN A 366 -0.81 5.44 6.00
C GLN A 366 0.58 5.13 6.56
N PHE A 367 0.86 5.56 7.79
CA PHE A 367 2.12 5.33 8.48
C PHE A 367 2.39 3.82 8.69
N ARG A 368 1.40 3.06 9.18
CA ARG A 368 1.51 1.60 9.36
C ARG A 368 1.89 0.89 8.07
N TYR A 369 1.22 1.20 6.98
CA TYR A 369 1.51 0.57 5.68
C TYR A 369 2.93 0.82 5.19
N VAL A 370 3.42 2.06 5.31
CA VAL A 370 4.78 2.40 4.89
C VAL A 370 5.81 1.71 5.77
N VAL A 371 5.58 1.62 7.08
CA VAL A 371 6.46 0.87 8.01
C VAL A 371 6.46 -0.63 7.70
N ASP A 372 5.29 -1.24 7.47
CA ASP A 372 5.19 -2.66 7.10
C ASP A 372 5.94 -2.96 5.79
N ARG A 373 5.91 -2.01 4.85
CA ARG A 373 6.69 -2.09 3.60
C ARG A 373 8.19 -2.03 3.84
N ILE A 374 8.64 -1.21 4.81
CA ILE A 374 10.05 -1.17 5.22
C ILE A 374 10.46 -2.51 5.83
N TYR A 375 9.69 -3.06 6.78
CA TYR A 375 9.98 -4.40 7.32
C TYR A 375 10.12 -5.47 6.22
N ASN A 376 9.29 -5.38 5.17
CA ASN A 376 9.27 -6.34 4.06
C ASN A 376 10.33 -6.11 2.98
N GLY A 377 11.09 -5.01 3.04
CA GLY A 377 12.01 -4.60 1.98
C GLY A 377 13.24 -5.53 1.80
N PRO A 378 13.98 -5.88 2.88
CA PRO A 378 15.18 -6.71 2.77
C PRO A 378 14.91 -8.14 2.32
N THR A 379 15.81 -8.69 1.53
CA THR A 379 15.79 -10.08 1.02
C THR A 379 17.17 -10.73 1.12
N PRO A 380 17.26 -12.06 1.26
CA PRO A 380 18.55 -12.74 1.25
C PRO A 380 19.38 -12.42 -0.02
N LEU A 381 20.63 -12.02 0.18
CA LEU A 381 21.61 -11.89 -0.89
C LEU A 381 22.14 -13.26 -1.31
N TYR A 382 22.58 -13.39 -2.56
CA TYR A 382 23.19 -14.62 -3.06
C TYR A 382 24.55 -14.91 -2.40
N GLY A 383 24.79 -16.17 -2.04
CA GLY A 383 26.07 -16.63 -1.50
C GLY A 383 26.03 -16.93 0.00
N PRO A 384 27.19 -17.22 0.61
CA PRO A 384 27.26 -17.81 1.95
C PRO A 384 27.29 -16.79 3.09
N PHE A 385 27.05 -15.51 2.83
CA PHE A 385 27.35 -14.43 3.78
C PHE A 385 26.23 -14.16 4.81
N GLU A 386 25.07 -14.81 4.69
CA GLU A 386 23.89 -14.55 5.53
C GLU A 386 23.52 -13.05 5.61
N VAL A 387 23.71 -12.32 4.51
CA VAL A 387 23.37 -10.88 4.42
C VAL A 387 22.09 -10.68 3.63
N ASN A 388 21.36 -9.61 3.97
CA ASN A 388 20.21 -9.17 3.19
C ASN A 388 20.53 -7.89 2.42
N TRP A 389 19.87 -7.70 1.29
CA TRP A 389 20.00 -6.51 0.46
C TRP A 389 18.62 -5.99 0.03
N GLN A 390 18.59 -4.78 -0.51
CA GLN A 390 17.36 -4.14 -0.99
C GLN A 390 17.41 -4.01 -2.52
N ARG A 391 16.68 -4.89 -3.22
CA ARG A 391 16.81 -5.13 -4.67
C ARG A 391 16.52 -3.91 -5.58
N TYR A 392 15.67 -2.98 -5.15
CA TYR A 392 15.26 -1.81 -5.95
C TYR A 392 15.71 -0.48 -5.34
N ILE A 393 16.95 -0.44 -4.86
CA ILE A 393 17.53 0.75 -4.24
C ILE A 393 18.87 1.15 -4.88
N ALA A 394 18.97 2.43 -5.22
CA ALA A 394 20.17 3.05 -5.81
C ALA A 394 21.21 3.46 -4.76
N ILE A 395 20.82 3.50 -3.49
CA ILE A 395 21.59 4.09 -2.38
C ILE A 395 21.73 3.04 -1.27
N PRO A 396 22.47 1.94 -1.53
CA PRO A 396 22.53 0.79 -0.62
C PRO A 396 22.96 1.16 0.80
N MET A 397 24.00 1.98 0.97
CA MET A 397 24.47 2.35 2.31
C MET A 397 23.41 3.17 3.02
N GLN A 398 22.95 4.25 2.37
CA GLN A 398 21.98 5.17 2.95
C GLN A 398 20.65 4.49 3.27
N SER A 399 20.16 3.61 2.41
CA SER A 399 18.88 2.94 2.60
C SER A 399 18.91 1.95 3.75
N GLN A 400 19.99 1.18 3.91
CA GLN A 400 20.15 0.26 5.04
C GLN A 400 20.21 1.04 6.36
N GLY A 401 21.01 2.12 6.41
CA GLY A 401 21.09 3.00 7.57
C GLY A 401 19.75 3.68 7.90
N LYS A 402 19.08 4.29 6.93
CA LYS A 402 17.83 5.03 7.14
C LYS A 402 16.65 4.14 7.50
N HIS A 403 16.42 3.06 6.76
CA HIS A 403 15.34 2.12 7.07
C HIS A 403 15.58 1.42 8.41
N GLY A 404 16.82 1.01 8.69
CA GLY A 404 17.18 0.45 10.00
C GLY A 404 16.87 1.42 11.14
N LEU A 405 17.21 2.70 11.00
CA LEU A 405 16.86 3.72 11.99
C LEU A 405 15.36 3.95 12.13
N ILE A 406 14.61 4.00 11.03
CA ILE A 406 13.15 4.12 11.05
C ILE A 406 12.53 2.96 11.81
N LEU A 407 12.98 1.72 11.55
CA LEU A 407 12.49 0.55 12.29
C LEU A 407 12.86 0.60 13.76
N LYS A 408 14.11 0.96 14.10
CA LYS A 408 14.53 1.14 15.49
C LYS A 408 13.63 2.15 16.21
N ASP A 409 13.37 3.29 15.60
CA ASP A 409 12.56 4.35 16.18
C ASP A 409 11.08 3.96 16.26
N PHE A 410 10.53 3.31 15.23
CA PHE A 410 9.19 2.76 15.26
C PHE A 410 9.00 1.74 16.39
N GLU A 411 9.93 0.79 16.53
CA GLU A 411 9.88 -0.22 17.59
C GLU A 411 10.02 0.37 18.99
N LYS A 412 10.76 1.47 19.13
CA LYS A 412 10.99 2.13 20.42
C LYS A 412 9.85 3.06 20.83
N TYR A 413 9.28 3.82 19.89
CA TYR A 413 8.35 4.91 20.19
C TYR A 413 6.91 4.64 19.74
N VAL A 414 6.65 3.60 18.95
CA VAL A 414 5.29 3.33 18.43
C VAL A 414 4.82 1.93 18.75
N SER A 415 5.54 0.87 18.33
CA SER A 415 5.10 -0.50 18.64
C SER A 415 5.61 -1.03 19.97
N GLU A 416 6.55 -0.33 20.61
CA GLU A 416 7.17 -0.68 21.90
C GLU A 416 7.66 -2.13 22.00
N LYS A 417 8.06 -2.70 20.87
CA LYS A 417 8.47 -4.09 20.73
C LYS A 417 9.63 -4.20 19.77
N GLU A 418 10.79 -4.56 20.29
CA GLU A 418 11.96 -4.90 19.48
C GLU A 418 11.74 -6.24 18.77
N THR A 419 12.05 -6.30 17.47
CA THR A 419 11.94 -7.53 16.69
C THR A 419 13.30 -7.95 16.11
N PRO A 420 13.52 -9.25 15.85
CA PRO A 420 14.71 -9.72 15.13
C PRO A 420 14.80 -9.22 13.69
N LEU A 421 13.72 -8.65 13.14
CA LEU A 421 13.66 -8.20 11.74
C LEU A 421 14.52 -6.97 11.49
N PHE A 422 14.75 -6.16 12.52
CA PHE A 422 15.74 -5.09 12.48
C PHE A 422 17.12 -5.62 12.07
N GLU A 423 17.47 -6.83 12.49
CA GLU A 423 18.77 -7.45 12.20
C GLU A 423 18.95 -7.79 10.72
N ARG A 424 17.91 -7.67 9.87
CA ARG A 424 18.07 -7.81 8.41
C ARG A 424 18.90 -6.67 7.79
N TYR A 425 19.02 -5.52 8.46
CA TYR A 425 19.70 -4.34 7.93
C TYR A 425 21.21 -4.30 8.24
N ALA A 426 21.61 -4.78 9.42
CA ALA A 426 22.97 -4.63 9.94
C ALA A 426 24.05 -5.51 9.26
N PRO A 427 23.80 -6.78 8.85
CA PRO A 427 24.83 -7.64 8.26
C PRO A 427 25.46 -7.05 7.00
N PHE A 428 24.65 -6.41 6.14
CA PHE A 428 25.15 -5.74 4.95
C PHE A 428 26.10 -4.60 5.32
N LEU A 429 25.69 -3.73 6.26
CA LEU A 429 26.48 -2.61 6.73
C LEU A 429 27.79 -3.07 7.38
N LYS A 430 27.74 -4.13 8.20
CA LYS A 430 28.92 -4.73 8.82
C LYS A 430 29.92 -5.13 7.75
N HIS A 431 29.46 -5.87 6.74
CA HIS A 431 30.32 -6.33 5.66
C HIS A 431 30.87 -5.17 4.81
N ALA A 432 30.08 -4.13 4.56
CA ALA A 432 30.48 -2.95 3.79
C ALA A 432 31.47 -2.01 4.53
N TRP A 433 31.48 -2.03 5.86
CA TRP A 433 32.35 -1.16 6.68
C TRP A 433 33.57 -1.86 7.29
N THR A 434 33.56 -3.19 7.39
CA THR A 434 34.68 -3.94 7.98
C THR A 434 35.95 -3.81 7.12
N GLY A 435 37.00 -3.23 7.69
CA GLY A 435 38.31 -3.11 7.04
C GLY A 435 38.42 -1.99 6.00
N MET A 436 37.45 -1.08 5.93
CA MET A 436 37.54 0.14 5.12
C MET A 436 38.56 1.14 5.72
N ASP A 437 39.31 1.83 4.87
CA ASP A 437 40.29 2.87 5.25
C ASP A 437 39.89 4.28 4.79
N GLU A 438 38.83 4.39 3.99
CA GLU A 438 38.21 5.64 3.57
C GLU A 438 36.67 5.54 3.60
N LEU A 439 36.00 6.70 3.68
CA LEU A 439 34.55 6.75 3.56
C LEU A 439 34.13 6.33 2.15
N HIS A 440 33.03 5.57 2.05
CA HIS A 440 32.36 5.32 0.76
C HIS A 440 32.05 6.65 0.04
N PRO A 441 32.01 6.69 -1.30
CA PRO A 441 31.64 7.90 -2.04
C PRO A 441 30.16 8.27 -1.80
N ASP A 442 29.83 9.56 -1.99
CA ASP A 442 28.45 10.05 -1.94
C ASP A 442 27.53 9.20 -2.82
N GLU A 443 26.30 8.96 -2.37
CA GLU A 443 25.32 8.19 -3.12
C GLU A 443 24.34 9.12 -3.85
N ALA A 444 24.21 8.92 -5.16
CA ALA A 444 23.26 9.67 -5.98
C ALA A 444 21.96 8.88 -6.16
N ASN A 445 20.84 9.46 -5.71
CA ASN A 445 19.47 8.97 -5.87
C ASN A 445 18.66 9.76 -6.91
N GLY A 446 19.32 10.54 -7.77
CA GLY A 446 18.66 11.43 -8.74
C GLY A 446 18.24 12.79 -8.17
N VAL A 447 18.50 13.07 -6.89
CA VAL A 447 18.27 14.36 -6.24
C VAL A 447 19.61 15.10 -6.05
N VAL A 448 19.54 16.43 -6.04
CA VAL A 448 20.69 17.32 -5.80
C VAL A 448 20.40 18.22 -4.58
N PRO A 449 21.36 18.41 -3.65
CA PRO A 449 22.67 17.76 -3.60
C PRO A 449 22.57 16.24 -3.43
N ALA A 450 23.61 15.54 -3.87
CA ALA A 450 23.75 14.10 -3.62
C ALA A 450 23.80 13.85 -2.10
N ASP A 451 23.44 12.65 -1.68
CA ASP A 451 23.46 12.31 -0.27
C ASP A 451 24.91 12.19 0.23
N SER A 452 25.20 12.98 1.27
CA SER A 452 26.53 13.08 1.90
C SER A 452 26.99 11.73 2.42
N ASN A 453 28.24 11.37 2.09
CA ASN A 453 28.88 10.20 2.64
C ASN A 453 29.10 10.26 4.15
N VAL A 454 29.37 11.43 4.71
CA VAL A 454 29.36 11.62 6.16
C VAL A 454 27.95 11.32 6.71
N GLY A 455 26.92 11.81 6.03
CA GLY A 455 25.53 11.69 6.46
C GLY A 455 24.98 10.27 6.53
N PHE A 456 25.26 9.40 5.56
CA PHE A 456 24.85 7.99 5.68
C PHE A 456 25.77 7.22 6.64
N SER A 457 27.06 7.57 6.73
CA SER A 457 27.99 6.89 7.65
C SER A 457 27.57 7.03 9.12
N VAL A 458 27.11 8.22 9.53
CA VAL A 458 26.54 8.42 10.89
C VAL A 458 25.33 7.51 11.14
N ARG A 459 24.48 7.32 10.12
CA ARG A 459 23.29 6.45 10.24
C ARG A 459 23.68 4.98 10.34
N ASP A 460 24.65 4.57 9.54
CA ASP A 460 25.16 3.20 9.55
C ASP A 460 25.82 2.88 10.91
N TRP A 461 26.59 3.82 11.46
CA TRP A 461 27.14 3.74 12.82
C TRP A 461 26.04 3.50 13.87
N LEU A 462 24.92 4.24 13.79
CA LEU A 462 23.80 4.05 14.72
C LEU A 462 23.14 2.68 14.57
N VAL A 463 22.98 2.17 13.34
CA VAL A 463 22.40 0.84 13.09
C VAL A 463 23.34 -0.27 13.58
N LEU A 464 24.65 -0.15 13.34
CA LEU A 464 25.64 -1.12 13.78
C LEU A 464 25.72 -1.20 15.32
N ASN A 465 25.74 -0.06 16.02
CA ASN A 465 25.72 -0.06 17.49
C ASN A 465 24.43 -0.64 18.06
N GLU A 466 23.28 -0.35 17.43
CA GLU A 466 22.01 -0.95 17.85
C GLU A 466 22.00 -2.47 17.61
N ALA A 467 22.59 -2.95 16.51
CA ALA A 467 22.74 -4.37 16.26
C ALA A 467 23.67 -5.05 17.28
N GLU A 468 24.79 -4.44 17.66
CA GLU A 468 25.64 -4.94 18.75
C GLU A 468 24.84 -5.02 20.06
N ARG A 469 24.06 -3.99 20.40
CA ARG A 469 23.24 -3.95 21.63
C ARG A 469 22.22 -5.09 21.67
N ARG A 470 21.52 -5.35 20.56
CA ARG A 470 20.48 -6.37 20.48
C ARG A 470 21.03 -7.79 20.44
N THR A 471 22.11 -8.02 19.67
CA THR A 471 22.64 -9.36 19.40
C THR A 471 23.79 -9.78 20.31
N GLY A 472 24.54 -8.82 20.86
CA GLY A 472 25.80 -9.06 21.57
C GLY A 472 27.00 -9.39 20.66
N ASP A 473 26.83 -9.42 19.33
CA ASP A 473 27.90 -9.70 18.38
C ASP A 473 28.84 -8.48 18.25
N LYS A 474 30.05 -8.62 18.81
CA LYS A 474 31.08 -7.57 18.85
C LYS A 474 31.57 -7.13 17.48
N SER A 475 31.40 -7.95 16.44
CA SER A 475 31.82 -7.56 15.09
C SER A 475 31.03 -6.38 14.52
N TYR A 476 29.80 -6.14 15.00
CA TYR A 476 29.06 -4.92 14.67
C TYR A 476 29.69 -3.68 15.30
N GLY A 477 30.10 -3.76 16.57
CA GLY A 477 30.81 -2.68 17.27
C GLY A 477 32.16 -2.36 16.64
N GLU A 478 32.91 -3.38 16.20
CA GLU A 478 34.16 -3.20 15.47
C GLU A 478 33.96 -2.45 14.15
N ALA A 479 32.91 -2.79 13.39
CA ALA A 479 32.55 -2.07 12.17
C ALA A 479 32.11 -0.63 12.47
N ALA A 480 31.32 -0.41 13.54
CA ALA A 480 30.92 0.92 13.98
C ALA A 480 32.13 1.78 14.37
N ALA A 481 33.05 1.25 15.18
CA ALA A 481 34.28 1.95 15.56
C ALA A 481 35.13 2.34 14.35
N ASN A 482 35.15 1.51 13.29
CA ASN A 482 35.82 1.87 12.05
C ASN A 482 35.15 3.10 11.39
N VAL A 483 33.82 3.11 11.29
CA VAL A 483 33.06 4.25 10.75
C VAL A 483 33.33 5.53 11.52
N GLU A 484 33.29 5.47 12.85
CA GLU A 484 33.59 6.62 13.71
C GLU A 484 35.01 7.15 13.47
N GLY A 485 36.00 6.26 13.43
CA GLY A 485 37.39 6.63 13.16
C GLY A 485 37.57 7.38 11.83
N LEU A 486 36.84 6.98 10.78
CA LEU A 486 36.86 7.64 9.48
C LEU A 486 36.21 9.03 9.51
N ILE A 487 35.10 9.20 10.24
CA ILE A 487 34.41 10.49 10.38
C ILE A 487 35.23 11.46 11.23
N ALA A 488 35.81 10.98 12.33
CA ALA A 488 36.61 11.78 13.26
C ALA A 488 37.99 12.15 12.68
N SER A 489 38.48 11.41 11.69
CA SER A 489 39.80 11.64 11.09
C SER A 489 39.97 13.06 10.55
N ALA A 490 41.18 13.61 10.72
CA ALA A 490 41.61 14.85 10.07
C ALA A 490 41.66 14.74 8.54
N SER A 491 41.69 13.52 7.99
CA SER A 491 41.61 13.26 6.53
C SER A 491 40.18 13.24 6.00
N CYS A 492 39.15 13.35 6.85
CA CYS A 492 37.76 13.43 6.44
C CYS A 492 37.53 14.73 5.65
N ASN A 493 37.37 14.61 4.33
CA ASN A 493 37.23 15.73 3.41
C ASN A 493 35.77 16.24 3.38
N LEU A 494 35.52 17.42 3.94
CA LEU A 494 34.21 18.06 3.89
C LEU A 494 34.05 18.86 2.60
N LYS A 495 33.19 18.38 1.71
CA LYS A 495 33.08 18.86 0.32
C LYS A 495 32.15 20.07 0.20
N ASN A 496 31.14 20.15 1.06
CA ASN A 496 30.06 21.13 0.98
C ASN A 496 29.36 21.28 2.34
N ILE A 497 28.34 22.14 2.41
CA ILE A 497 27.56 22.38 3.64
C ILE A 497 26.87 21.12 4.17
N GLN A 498 26.47 20.17 3.31
CA GLN A 498 25.86 18.92 3.75
C GLN A 498 26.82 18.08 4.59
N ASP A 499 28.10 18.03 4.21
CA ASP A 499 29.13 17.33 4.99
C ASP A 499 29.37 18.02 6.33
N LYS A 500 29.39 19.36 6.37
CA LYS A 500 29.51 20.13 7.62
C LYS A 500 28.36 19.82 8.58
N ILE A 501 27.12 19.88 8.08
CA ILE A 501 25.91 19.59 8.88
C ILE A 501 25.97 18.16 9.45
N HIS A 502 26.25 17.17 8.61
CA HIS A 502 26.28 15.78 9.07
C HIS A 502 27.48 15.47 9.98
N ARG A 503 28.59 16.20 9.89
CA ARG A 503 29.71 16.06 10.83
C ARG A 503 29.35 16.57 12.23
N ILE A 504 28.65 17.71 12.32
CA ILE A 504 28.10 18.21 13.59
C ILE A 504 27.17 17.14 14.20
N TRP A 505 26.29 16.55 13.40
CA TRP A 505 25.42 15.48 13.87
C TRP A 505 26.20 14.23 14.30
N GLY A 506 27.23 13.82 13.56
CA GLY A 506 28.10 12.71 13.91
C GLY A 506 28.73 12.89 15.28
N PHE A 507 29.39 14.02 15.51
CA PHE A 507 30.00 14.33 16.80
C PHE A 507 28.96 14.43 17.94
N SER A 508 27.75 14.91 17.67
CA SER A 508 26.72 14.98 18.71
C SER A 508 26.20 13.61 19.17
N VAL A 509 26.18 12.60 18.28
CA VAL A 509 25.70 11.25 18.60
C VAL A 509 26.81 10.25 18.97
N MET A 510 28.06 10.49 18.54
CA MET A 510 29.22 9.61 18.80
C MET A 510 29.96 9.90 20.11
N ARG A 511 29.54 10.92 20.86
CA ARG A 511 30.15 11.22 22.16
C ARG A 511 29.75 10.17 23.20
N ASP A 512 30.68 9.28 23.58
CA ASP A 512 30.47 8.33 24.68
C ASP A 512 30.47 9.02 26.05
N ASN A 513 31.16 10.15 26.14
CA ASN A 513 31.20 11.01 27.30
C ASN A 513 31.08 12.50 26.90
N PRO A 514 30.69 13.39 27.82
CA PRO A 514 30.37 14.78 27.50
C PRO A 514 31.56 15.63 27.03
N GLU A 515 32.80 15.15 27.09
CA GLU A 515 33.99 15.91 26.68
C GLU A 515 34.53 15.47 25.30
N GLN A 516 34.12 14.29 24.83
CA GLN A 516 34.55 13.74 23.54
C GLN A 516 33.95 14.55 22.38
N TYR A 517 34.82 15.09 21.53
CA TYR A 517 34.51 15.94 20.38
C TYR A 517 33.97 17.35 20.68
N ASN A 518 33.99 17.83 21.93
CA ASN A 518 33.44 19.16 22.25
C ASN A 518 34.16 20.30 21.51
N GLU A 519 35.49 20.27 21.45
CA GLU A 519 36.26 21.33 20.77
C GLU A 519 35.95 21.34 19.26
N GLU A 520 35.86 20.15 18.65
CA GLU A 520 35.49 19.98 17.26
C GLU A 520 34.03 20.40 16.98
N LEU A 521 33.11 20.09 17.90
CA LEU A 521 31.70 20.44 17.81
C LEU A 521 31.50 21.95 17.94
N ASP A 522 32.07 22.59 18.96
CA ASP A 522 32.00 24.04 19.18
C ASP A 522 32.57 24.79 17.97
N SER A 523 33.74 24.38 17.48
CA SER A 523 34.35 24.99 16.29
C SER A 523 33.49 24.81 15.04
N ALA A 524 32.88 23.64 14.82
CA ALA A 524 32.03 23.39 13.66
C ALA A 524 30.71 24.18 13.73
N ILE A 525 30.16 24.36 14.92
CA ILE A 525 28.95 25.16 15.15
C ILE A 525 29.24 26.64 14.95
N GLU A 526 30.34 27.17 15.47
CA GLU A 526 30.76 28.56 15.21
C GLU A 526 30.90 28.84 13.71
N GLU A 527 31.53 27.93 12.97
CA GLU A 527 31.63 28.02 11.51
C GLU A 527 30.24 27.99 10.85
N MET A 528 29.37 27.05 11.22
CA MET A 528 28.02 26.94 10.69
C MET A 528 27.20 28.21 10.93
N MET A 529 27.30 28.81 12.12
CA MET A 529 26.60 30.04 12.46
C MET A 529 27.13 31.26 11.68
N SER A 530 28.39 31.25 11.26
CA SER A 530 28.95 32.31 10.41
C SER A 530 28.40 32.31 8.97
N ASP A 531 27.86 31.17 8.53
CA ASP A 531 27.25 30.98 7.20
C ASP A 531 25.75 31.39 7.15
N GLN A 532 25.16 31.83 8.29
CA GLN A 532 23.74 32.23 8.36
C GLN A 532 23.50 33.57 7.65
N ASN A 533 22.43 33.65 6.86
CA ASN A 533 21.99 34.87 6.20
C ASN A 533 21.22 35.80 7.16
N GLU A 534 21.08 37.07 6.77
CA GLU A 534 20.32 38.09 7.54
C GLU A 534 18.83 37.74 7.71
N ASP A 535 18.28 36.88 6.86
CA ASP A 535 16.90 36.38 6.97
C ASP A 535 16.76 35.21 7.96
N GLY A 536 17.84 34.83 8.63
CA GLY A 536 17.90 33.73 9.60
C GLY A 536 18.12 32.35 8.98
N GLY A 537 18.06 32.21 7.65
CA GLY A 537 18.24 30.92 6.97
C GLY A 537 19.68 30.66 6.51
N TRP A 538 19.89 29.48 5.90
CA TRP A 538 21.15 29.08 5.28
C TRP A 538 20.96 28.79 3.79
N PRO A 539 21.92 29.19 2.92
CA PRO A 539 21.85 28.85 1.50
C PRO A 539 22.20 27.36 1.27
N ASP A 540 21.76 26.82 0.13
CA ASP A 540 22.12 25.47 -0.32
C ASP A 540 23.60 25.32 -0.71
N ILE A 541 24.22 26.43 -1.11
CA ILE A 541 25.64 26.58 -1.43
C ILE A 541 26.14 27.84 -0.70
N VAL A 542 27.20 27.69 0.09
CA VAL A 542 27.79 28.79 0.88
C VAL A 542 28.52 29.77 -0.04
N GLU A 543 27.77 30.75 -0.54
CA GLU A 543 28.26 31.86 -1.36
C GLU A 543 27.57 33.14 -0.93
N LYS A 544 28.34 34.22 -0.75
CA LYS A 544 27.80 35.50 -0.29
C LYS A 544 26.70 36.01 -1.23
N GLY A 545 25.52 36.28 -0.66
CA GLY A 545 24.37 36.81 -1.40
C GLY A 545 23.47 35.75 -2.04
N ARG A 546 23.76 34.45 -1.87
CA ARG A 546 22.78 33.41 -2.21
C ARG A 546 21.60 33.42 -1.21
N PRO A 547 20.37 33.21 -1.70
CA PRO A 547 19.19 33.14 -0.83
C PRO A 547 19.20 31.89 0.04
N SER A 548 18.57 31.98 1.20
CA SER A 548 18.34 30.86 2.10
C SER A 548 17.44 29.80 1.45
N ALA A 549 17.69 28.53 1.79
CA ALA A 549 16.95 27.37 1.31
C ALA A 549 16.29 26.64 2.49
N VAL A 550 14.98 26.35 2.41
CA VAL A 550 14.23 25.67 3.48
C VAL A 550 14.84 24.33 3.85
N TYR A 551 15.24 23.53 2.85
CA TYR A 551 15.90 22.25 3.08
C TYR A 551 17.12 22.40 3.99
N THR A 552 18.07 23.27 3.62
CA THR A 552 19.29 23.49 4.40
C THR A 552 18.98 24.10 5.76
N THR A 553 18.14 25.14 5.82
CA THR A 553 17.78 25.78 7.09
C THR A 553 17.15 24.79 8.07
N GLY A 554 16.16 24.01 7.63
CA GLY A 554 15.53 22.99 8.48
C GLY A 554 16.53 21.93 8.95
N GLN A 555 17.43 21.49 8.06
CA GLN A 555 18.44 20.50 8.42
C GLN A 555 19.46 21.04 9.43
N VAL A 556 19.91 22.29 9.30
CA VAL A 556 20.81 22.95 10.24
C VAL A 556 20.13 23.09 11.60
N VAL A 557 18.91 23.65 11.64
CA VAL A 557 18.15 23.84 12.90
C VAL A 557 17.93 22.51 13.61
N TRP A 558 17.47 21.49 12.89
CA TRP A 558 17.31 20.16 13.47
C TRP A 558 18.65 19.61 13.98
N THR A 559 19.73 19.73 13.21
CA THR A 559 21.05 19.23 13.64
C THR A 559 21.57 19.91 14.90
N LEU A 560 21.42 21.24 15.00
CA LEU A 560 21.81 22.00 16.19
C LEU A 560 20.97 21.61 17.42
N SER A 561 19.68 21.25 17.22
CA SER A 561 18.88 20.64 18.29
C SER A 561 19.48 19.35 18.81
N GLN A 562 19.95 18.48 17.91
CA GLN A 562 20.58 17.20 18.27
C GLN A 562 21.95 17.41 18.95
N ALA A 563 22.61 18.54 18.70
CA ALA A 563 23.82 18.97 19.41
C ALA A 563 23.54 19.53 20.81
N GLY A 564 22.27 19.72 21.18
CA GLY A 564 21.84 20.21 22.49
C GLY A 564 21.51 21.71 22.54
N HIS A 565 21.37 22.38 21.39
CA HIS A 565 20.98 23.78 21.33
C HIS A 565 19.47 23.96 21.22
N SER A 566 18.94 24.90 22.01
CA SER A 566 17.57 25.40 21.96
C SER A 566 17.52 26.89 21.57
N LEU A 567 16.30 27.41 21.38
CA LEU A 567 16.02 28.83 21.15
C LEU A 567 16.54 29.75 22.26
N GLU A 568 16.73 29.22 23.48
CA GLU A 568 17.29 29.97 24.62
C GLU A 568 18.82 29.98 24.59
N THR A 569 19.43 28.84 24.29
CA THR A 569 20.90 28.69 24.31
C THR A 569 21.57 29.30 23.07
N LEU A 570 20.86 29.37 21.95
CA LEU A 570 21.35 29.91 20.68
C LEU A 570 20.27 30.78 20.02
N PRO A 571 20.09 32.04 20.47
CA PRO A 571 18.95 32.89 20.09
C PRO A 571 18.82 33.16 18.58
N GLN A 572 19.89 33.06 17.81
CA GLN A 572 19.90 33.16 16.34
C GLN A 572 18.98 32.12 15.66
N LEU A 573 18.64 31.04 16.35
CA LEU A 573 17.67 30.04 15.87
C LEU A 573 16.23 30.59 15.81
N ASN A 574 15.89 31.65 16.55
CA ASN A 574 14.57 32.28 16.47
C ASN A 574 14.30 32.84 15.07
N ASP A 575 15.30 33.45 14.44
CA ASP A 575 15.17 33.98 13.07
C ASP A 575 15.05 32.84 12.06
N ALA A 576 15.76 31.73 12.28
CA ALA A 576 15.64 30.52 11.44
C ALA A 576 14.26 29.88 11.54
N VAL A 577 13.68 29.80 12.74
CA VAL A 577 12.31 29.31 12.95
C VAL A 577 11.30 30.24 12.27
N ALA A 578 11.43 31.57 12.45
CA ALA A 578 10.57 32.55 11.80
C ALA A 578 10.65 32.45 10.27
N TYR A 579 11.86 32.24 9.72
CA TYR A 579 12.07 31.95 8.30
C TYR A 579 11.28 30.72 7.88
N LEU A 580 11.46 29.57 8.54
CA LEU A 580 10.77 28.32 8.18
C LEU A 580 9.25 28.49 8.20
N LEU A 581 8.68 29.10 9.25
CA LEU A 581 7.25 29.36 9.34
C LEU A 581 6.73 30.22 8.18
N SER A 582 7.48 31.26 7.80
CA SER A 582 7.12 32.13 6.67
C SER A 582 7.11 31.43 5.31
N GLN A 583 7.81 30.29 5.18
CA GLN A 583 7.98 29.58 3.92
C GLN A 583 6.95 28.47 3.67
N GLN A 584 6.10 28.14 4.66
CA GLN A 584 5.05 27.13 4.51
C GLN A 584 4.05 27.56 3.43
N LYS A 585 3.60 26.59 2.62
CA LYS A 585 2.69 26.82 1.49
C LYS A 585 1.26 26.47 1.84
N GLU A 586 0.31 27.07 1.13
CA GLU A 586 -1.14 26.94 1.36
C GLU A 586 -1.66 25.49 1.35
N PHE A 587 -0.97 24.55 0.70
CA PHE A 587 -1.30 23.12 0.71
C PHE A 587 -0.82 22.36 1.96
N GLY A 588 -0.07 23.02 2.85
CA GLY A 588 0.38 22.49 4.14
C GLY A 588 1.87 22.13 4.24
N GLY A 589 2.54 21.87 3.12
CA GLY A 589 3.97 21.55 3.10
C GLY A 589 4.88 22.76 2.81
N TRP A 590 6.16 22.47 2.60
CA TRP A 590 7.18 23.42 2.17
C TRP A 590 7.65 23.06 0.77
N PHE A 591 7.86 24.07 -0.07
CA PHE A 591 8.34 23.85 -1.43
C PHE A 591 9.03 25.08 -1.99
N GLN A 592 10.29 24.92 -2.43
CA GLN A 592 11.06 25.99 -3.06
C GLN A 592 11.63 25.53 -4.40
N THR A 593 11.00 25.95 -5.49
CA THR A 593 11.42 25.59 -6.87
C THR A 593 12.65 26.34 -7.38
N THR A 594 13.16 27.30 -6.61
CA THR A 594 14.25 28.21 -6.99
C THR A 594 15.63 27.79 -6.45
N THR A 595 15.70 26.70 -5.68
CA THR A 595 16.95 26.15 -5.13
C THR A 595 17.60 25.19 -6.12
N HIS A 596 18.83 24.73 -5.82
CA HIS A 596 19.60 23.81 -6.66
C HIS A 596 19.04 22.36 -6.73
N GLU A 597 17.77 22.15 -6.37
CA GLU A 597 17.11 20.86 -6.35
C GLU A 597 16.62 20.42 -7.74
N ASN A 598 17.03 19.23 -8.17
CA ASN A 598 16.56 18.64 -9.43
C ASN A 598 15.19 17.96 -9.33
N PHE A 599 14.79 17.48 -8.15
CA PHE A 599 13.63 16.61 -7.99
C PHE A 599 12.29 17.37 -7.94
N ARG A 600 12.31 18.67 -7.60
CA ARG A 600 11.15 19.58 -7.60
C ARG A 600 9.88 18.97 -6.95
N THR A 601 10.03 18.23 -5.86
CA THR A 601 8.93 17.77 -5.00
C THR A 601 9.04 18.46 -3.63
N PRO A 602 7.94 18.62 -2.87
CA PRO A 602 7.96 19.31 -1.58
C PRO A 602 8.46 18.42 -0.42
N MET A 603 8.72 17.13 -0.66
CA MET A 603 8.94 16.15 0.41
C MET A 603 10.20 16.44 1.22
N ARG A 604 11.27 16.90 0.57
CA ARG A 604 12.56 17.10 1.22
C ARG A 604 12.55 18.33 2.12
N GLU A 605 12.05 19.46 1.61
CA GLU A 605 11.87 20.69 2.39
C GLU A 605 10.87 20.45 3.53
N THR A 606 9.74 19.80 3.24
CA THR A 606 8.72 19.51 4.25
C THR A 606 9.28 18.65 5.38
N ARG A 607 10.04 17.59 5.07
CA ARG A 607 10.66 16.71 6.08
C ARG A 607 11.48 17.53 7.07
N TYR A 608 12.44 18.32 6.58
CA TYR A 608 13.36 19.03 7.47
C TYR A 608 12.73 20.23 8.15
N ALA A 609 11.78 20.92 7.51
CA ALA A 609 11.02 21.98 8.17
C ALA A 609 10.18 21.42 9.34
N VAL A 610 9.48 20.29 9.13
CA VAL A 610 8.71 19.61 10.18
C VAL A 610 9.62 19.15 11.32
N MET A 611 10.71 18.45 11.02
CA MET A 611 11.66 17.97 12.02
C MET A 611 12.27 19.12 12.84
N ALA A 612 12.67 20.22 12.19
CA ALA A 612 13.25 21.39 12.83
C ALA A 612 12.26 22.09 13.76
N LEU A 613 11.06 22.38 13.26
CA LEU A 613 10.02 23.08 14.02
C LEU A 613 9.55 22.22 15.20
N ALA A 614 9.42 20.91 15.02
CA ALA A 614 9.08 19.99 16.11
C ALA A 614 10.16 20.02 17.20
N ALA A 615 11.44 19.90 16.84
CA ALA A 615 12.54 19.88 17.81
C ALA A 615 12.81 21.23 18.50
N MET A 616 12.44 22.36 17.88
CA MET A 616 12.51 23.68 18.51
C MET A 616 11.29 23.99 19.41
N HIS A 617 10.22 23.21 19.26
CA HIS A 617 8.95 23.39 19.97
C HIS A 617 8.43 22.04 20.50
N THR A 618 9.28 21.36 21.25
CA THR A 618 8.96 20.11 21.95
C THR A 618 7.81 20.34 22.93
N LYS A 619 6.80 19.45 22.94
CA LYS A 619 5.70 19.52 23.90
C LYS A 619 6.11 18.95 25.28
N GLU A 620 5.38 19.34 26.31
CA GLU A 620 5.67 18.93 27.70
C GLU A 620 5.54 17.42 27.92
N ASP A 621 4.71 16.74 27.14
CA ASP A 621 4.43 15.31 27.17
C ASP A 621 5.34 14.48 26.26
N ALA A 622 6.35 15.09 25.65
CA ALA A 622 7.33 14.41 24.80
C ALA A 622 8.31 13.52 25.61
N PRO A 623 8.78 12.39 25.06
CA PRO A 623 8.34 11.79 23.80
C PRO A 623 7.00 11.07 23.96
N LEU A 624 6.13 11.19 22.96
CA LEU A 624 4.95 10.35 22.88
C LEU A 624 5.37 8.90 22.58
N LYS A 625 4.64 7.97 23.17
CA LYS A 625 4.76 6.53 22.93
C LYS A 625 3.44 5.97 22.44
N GLY A 626 3.49 4.76 21.90
CA GLY A 626 2.31 4.10 21.36
C GLY A 626 1.80 4.73 20.07
N TRP A 627 0.58 4.36 19.70
CA TRP A 627 -0.09 4.89 18.51
C TRP A 627 -0.90 6.16 18.80
N GLY A 628 -1.41 6.30 20.02
CA GLY A 628 -2.56 7.10 20.39
C GLY A 628 -3.84 6.66 19.66
N ASN A 629 -4.97 7.25 20.01
CA ASN A 629 -6.22 7.11 19.23
C ASN A 629 -6.39 8.28 18.24
N ARG A 630 -7.37 8.18 17.33
CA ARG A 630 -7.55 9.19 16.27
C ARG A 630 -8.09 10.52 16.78
N ASP A 631 -8.94 10.47 17.79
CA ASP A 631 -9.47 11.66 18.48
C ASP A 631 -8.50 12.27 19.49
N GLY A 632 -7.36 11.63 19.74
CA GLY A 632 -6.35 12.08 20.71
C GLY A 632 -6.72 11.76 22.17
N GLU A 633 -7.86 11.10 22.41
CA GLU A 633 -8.31 10.71 23.74
C GLU A 633 -7.84 9.29 24.09
N GLU A 634 -7.98 8.94 25.37
CA GLU A 634 -7.76 7.56 25.83
C GLU A 634 -8.76 6.59 25.17
N GLY A 635 -8.32 5.34 24.98
CA GLY A 635 -9.15 4.31 24.37
C GLY A 635 -10.42 4.06 25.17
N ARG A 636 -11.56 3.90 24.48
CA ARG A 636 -12.86 3.59 25.09
C ARG A 636 -13.49 2.36 24.48
N LEU A 637 -14.28 1.64 25.29
CA LEU A 637 -15.04 0.49 24.81
C LEU A 637 -16.05 0.93 23.73
N PRO A 638 -16.24 0.14 22.65
CA PRO A 638 -17.18 0.49 21.60
C PRO A 638 -18.61 0.60 22.11
N ARG A 639 -19.27 1.71 21.81
CA ARG A 639 -20.71 1.87 22.03
C ARG A 639 -21.48 1.05 20.99
N THR A 640 -22.50 0.34 21.43
CA THR A 640 -23.33 -0.56 20.60
C THR A 640 -24.78 -0.09 20.45
N ASP A 641 -25.05 1.16 20.79
CA ASP A 641 -26.37 1.80 20.71
C ASP A 641 -26.74 2.27 19.28
N SER A 642 -25.74 2.43 18.40
CA SER A 642 -25.90 2.75 16.98
C SER A 642 -24.78 2.09 16.16
N LEU A 643 -25.07 1.76 14.90
CA LEU A 643 -24.08 1.27 13.94
C LEU A 643 -22.93 2.28 13.78
N VAL A 644 -23.24 3.57 13.66
CA VAL A 644 -22.23 4.63 13.50
C VAL A 644 -21.34 4.74 14.73
N HIS A 645 -21.92 4.73 15.92
CA HIS A 645 -21.15 4.77 17.17
C HIS A 645 -20.18 3.59 17.29
N THR A 646 -20.65 2.39 16.96
CA THR A 646 -19.82 1.17 16.97
C THR A 646 -18.64 1.31 16.03
N LEU A 647 -18.89 1.72 14.78
CA LEU A 647 -17.86 1.85 13.76
C LEU A 647 -16.86 2.97 14.08
N ASP A 648 -17.35 4.12 14.55
CA ASP A 648 -16.51 5.25 14.92
C ASP A 648 -15.58 4.91 16.07
N ASP A 649 -16.07 4.22 17.10
CA ASP A 649 -15.25 3.80 18.23
C ASP A 649 -14.22 2.74 17.82
N LEU A 650 -14.60 1.75 16.99
CA LEU A 650 -13.68 0.74 16.47
C LEU A 650 -12.60 1.33 15.54
N ASN A 651 -12.98 2.28 14.68
CA ASN A 651 -12.06 2.96 13.76
C ASN A 651 -11.12 3.92 14.49
N ASN A 652 -11.58 4.51 15.60
CA ASN A 652 -10.79 5.36 16.49
C ASN A 652 -9.74 4.56 17.28
N LEU A 653 -10.07 3.33 17.69
CA LEU A 653 -9.25 2.53 18.59
C LEU A 653 -8.00 1.97 17.88
N TRP A 654 -6.86 2.57 18.20
CA TRP A 654 -5.52 2.17 17.76
C TRP A 654 -4.63 1.80 18.95
N GLU A 655 -4.95 2.33 20.13
CA GLU A 655 -4.26 2.04 21.37
C GLU A 655 -5.27 1.87 22.51
N VAL A 656 -5.09 0.79 23.25
CA VAL A 656 -5.85 0.48 24.46
C VAL A 656 -5.05 0.94 25.68
N PRO A 657 -5.70 1.32 26.78
CA PRO A 657 -5.00 1.64 28.02
C PRO A 657 -4.15 0.47 28.52
N ASP A 658 -2.97 0.77 29.08
CA ASP A 658 -2.04 -0.22 29.61
C ASP A 658 -2.73 -1.20 30.59
N GLY A 659 -2.65 -2.50 30.30
CA GLY A 659 -3.23 -3.54 31.15
C GLY A 659 -4.73 -3.79 30.95
N HIS A 660 -5.36 -3.11 29.99
CA HIS A 660 -6.77 -3.30 29.62
C HIS A 660 -6.96 -4.05 28.29
N GLU A 661 -5.90 -4.62 27.71
CA GLU A 661 -5.95 -5.31 26.42
C GLU A 661 -6.99 -6.45 26.42
N GLU A 662 -7.03 -7.23 27.50
CA GLU A 662 -7.98 -8.34 27.66
C GLU A 662 -9.43 -7.82 27.77
N GLU A 663 -9.67 -6.74 28.54
CA GLU A 663 -11.01 -6.16 28.69
C GLU A 663 -11.57 -5.68 27.34
N PHE A 664 -10.77 -4.91 26.60
CA PHE A 664 -11.16 -4.42 25.27
C PHE A 664 -11.36 -5.56 24.29
N THR A 665 -10.48 -6.57 24.33
CA THR A 665 -10.62 -7.77 23.50
C THR A 665 -11.94 -8.47 23.78
N GLN A 666 -12.27 -8.73 25.04
CA GLN A 666 -13.51 -9.40 25.43
C GLN A 666 -14.76 -8.59 25.06
N ALA A 667 -14.67 -7.25 25.08
CA ALA A 667 -15.78 -6.40 24.64
C ALA A 667 -15.98 -6.40 23.11
N ILE A 668 -14.91 -6.56 22.33
CA ILE A 668 -14.95 -6.51 20.86
C ILE A 668 -15.25 -7.89 20.26
N LEU A 669 -14.84 -8.98 20.90
CA LEU A 669 -15.07 -10.35 20.39
C LEU A 669 -16.53 -10.63 19.97
N PRO A 670 -17.57 -10.24 20.74
CA PRO A 670 -18.96 -10.43 20.31
C PRO A 670 -19.34 -9.71 19.01
N LEU A 671 -18.63 -8.63 18.65
CA LEU A 671 -18.88 -7.87 17.42
C LEU A 671 -18.45 -8.61 16.16
N LEU A 672 -17.60 -9.64 16.28
CA LEU A 672 -17.27 -10.56 15.19
C LEU A 672 -18.47 -11.40 14.74
N GLU A 673 -19.52 -11.50 15.56
CA GLU A 673 -20.77 -12.21 15.25
C GLU A 673 -21.91 -11.23 14.91
N SER A 674 -21.59 -9.95 14.66
CA SER A 674 -22.59 -8.96 14.28
C SER A 674 -23.28 -9.34 12.98
N GLU A 675 -24.60 -9.13 12.92
CA GLU A 675 -25.38 -9.27 11.69
C GLU A 675 -24.93 -8.28 10.59
N GLU A 676 -24.37 -7.14 10.99
CA GLU A 676 -23.85 -6.10 10.09
C GLU A 676 -22.40 -6.44 9.66
N PRO A 677 -22.14 -6.79 8.39
CA PRO A 677 -20.81 -7.21 7.94
C PRO A 677 -19.72 -6.15 8.13
N LEU A 678 -20.09 -4.87 8.04
CA LEU A 678 -19.20 -3.74 8.26
C LEU A 678 -18.70 -3.68 9.73
N VAL A 679 -19.53 -4.10 10.69
CA VAL A 679 -19.12 -4.22 12.10
C VAL A 679 -18.17 -5.41 12.25
N ARG A 680 -18.48 -6.56 11.65
CA ARG A 680 -17.60 -7.74 11.72
C ARG A 680 -16.20 -7.44 11.17
N SER A 681 -16.11 -6.80 10.00
CA SER A 681 -14.82 -6.50 9.36
C SER A 681 -14.03 -5.45 10.13
N THR A 682 -14.68 -4.39 10.62
CA THR A 682 -14.02 -3.35 11.42
C THR A 682 -13.57 -3.90 12.78
N ALA A 683 -14.38 -4.73 13.44
CA ALA A 683 -14.00 -5.40 14.68
C ALA A 683 -12.81 -6.34 14.46
N ALA A 684 -12.79 -7.08 13.35
CA ALA A 684 -11.66 -7.92 12.99
C ALA A 684 -10.37 -7.11 12.82
N GLU A 685 -10.40 -5.98 12.11
CA GLU A 685 -9.26 -5.06 11.99
C GLU A 685 -8.80 -4.51 13.35
N THR A 686 -9.73 -4.07 14.19
CA THR A 686 -9.40 -3.52 15.52
C THR A 686 -8.72 -4.58 16.40
N LEU A 687 -9.21 -5.82 16.42
CA LEU A 687 -8.56 -6.92 17.14
C LEU A 687 -7.16 -7.24 16.60
N GLY A 688 -6.94 -7.11 15.28
CA GLY A 688 -5.62 -7.24 14.67
C GLY A 688 -4.64 -6.13 15.09
N ARG A 689 -5.13 -4.91 15.35
CA ARG A 689 -4.33 -3.80 15.87
C ARG A 689 -3.94 -4.03 17.33
N ILE A 690 -4.93 -4.40 18.17
CA ILE A 690 -4.74 -4.71 19.61
C ILE A 690 -3.77 -5.89 19.77
N GLY A 691 -3.99 -6.99 19.03
CA GLY A 691 -3.05 -8.09 18.92
C GLY A 691 -2.99 -9.02 20.14
N THR A 692 -4.09 -9.17 20.89
CA THR A 692 -4.21 -10.17 21.97
C THR A 692 -4.40 -11.57 21.40
N GLU A 693 -3.71 -12.54 21.99
CA GLU A 693 -3.75 -13.94 21.54
C GLU A 693 -5.17 -14.54 21.56
N ALA A 694 -6.02 -14.12 22.52
CA ALA A 694 -7.41 -14.58 22.63
C ALA A 694 -8.27 -14.27 21.39
N ALA A 695 -7.89 -13.28 20.59
CA ALA A 695 -8.63 -12.92 19.38
C ALA A 695 -8.37 -13.86 18.19
N PHE A 696 -7.31 -14.67 18.22
CA PHE A 696 -6.86 -15.37 17.02
C PHE A 696 -7.83 -16.44 16.50
N GLU A 697 -8.30 -17.37 17.34
CA GLU A 697 -9.23 -18.41 16.88
C GLU A 697 -10.58 -17.82 16.43
N PRO A 698 -11.18 -16.82 17.13
CA PRO A 698 -12.34 -16.10 16.60
C PRO A 698 -12.09 -15.46 15.22
N LEU A 699 -10.92 -14.83 15.01
CA LEU A 699 -10.54 -14.29 13.71
C LEU A 699 -10.36 -15.40 12.66
N ALA A 700 -9.80 -16.55 13.03
CA ALA A 700 -9.60 -17.69 12.14
C ALA A 700 -10.93 -18.24 11.61
N ASN A 701 -12.00 -18.22 12.42
CA ASN A 701 -13.34 -18.61 11.99
C ASN A 701 -13.91 -17.69 10.89
N LEU A 702 -13.52 -16.40 10.89
CA LEU A 702 -13.95 -15.44 9.88
C LEU A 702 -13.25 -15.59 8.53
N LEU A 703 -12.21 -16.42 8.41
CA LEU A 703 -11.58 -16.70 7.10
C LEU A 703 -12.52 -17.35 6.10
N GLY A 704 -13.59 -18.01 6.59
CA GLY A 704 -14.64 -18.60 5.77
C GLY A 704 -15.88 -17.71 5.56
N ASP A 705 -15.90 -16.47 6.08
CA ASP A 705 -17.08 -15.61 6.01
C ASP A 705 -17.54 -15.42 4.54
N PRO A 706 -18.86 -15.42 4.25
CA PRO A 706 -19.37 -15.20 2.89
C PRO A 706 -19.07 -13.80 2.35
N VAL A 707 -18.97 -12.79 3.24
CA VAL A 707 -18.70 -11.40 2.89
C VAL A 707 -17.20 -11.16 2.76
N LYS A 708 -16.81 -10.62 1.61
CA LYS A 708 -15.40 -10.51 1.26
C LYS A 708 -14.58 -9.50 2.01
N ASP A 709 -15.21 -8.44 2.50
CA ASP A 709 -14.53 -7.51 3.39
C ASP A 709 -14.17 -8.20 4.71
N VAL A 710 -15.05 -9.04 5.26
CA VAL A 710 -14.85 -9.70 6.55
C VAL A 710 -13.68 -10.68 6.52
N TRP A 711 -13.64 -11.62 5.56
CA TRP A 711 -12.52 -12.58 5.50
C TRP A 711 -11.19 -11.92 5.11
N ARG A 712 -11.21 -10.79 4.39
CA ARG A 712 -10.00 -9.99 4.12
C ARG A 712 -9.50 -9.28 5.37
N SER A 713 -10.38 -8.66 6.15
CA SER A 713 -10.02 -8.07 7.44
C SER A 713 -9.48 -9.13 8.41
N ALA A 714 -10.11 -10.30 8.47
CA ALA A 714 -9.60 -11.43 9.25
C ALA A 714 -8.20 -11.88 8.81
N ALA A 715 -7.98 -12.05 7.50
CA ALA A 715 -6.67 -12.41 6.96
C ALA A 715 -5.60 -11.32 7.22
N TRP A 716 -5.97 -10.04 7.08
CA TRP A 716 -5.10 -8.91 7.42
C TRP A 716 -4.69 -8.95 8.90
N SER A 717 -5.64 -9.21 9.80
CA SER A 717 -5.41 -9.30 11.24
C SER A 717 -4.52 -10.48 11.59
N ILE A 718 -4.83 -11.68 11.09
CA ILE A 718 -4.02 -12.88 11.29
C ILE A 718 -2.60 -12.68 10.75
N ARG A 719 -2.41 -11.95 9.64
CA ARG A 719 -1.08 -11.56 9.18
C ARG A 719 -0.34 -10.70 10.21
N GLN A 720 -1.01 -9.75 10.88
CA GLN A 720 -0.35 -8.96 11.93
C GLN A 720 0.14 -9.84 13.08
N PHE A 721 -0.63 -10.85 13.46
CA PHE A 721 -0.22 -11.87 14.43
C PHE A 721 0.98 -12.68 13.92
N GLY A 722 0.89 -13.23 12.71
CA GLY A 722 1.94 -14.05 12.10
C GLY A 722 3.26 -13.30 11.94
N ASN A 723 3.21 -12.02 11.55
CA ASN A 723 4.37 -11.12 11.47
C ASN A 723 5.06 -10.89 12.81
N ARG A 724 4.35 -11.09 13.92
CA ARG A 724 4.88 -10.99 15.30
C ARG A 724 5.28 -12.35 15.87
N GLY A 725 5.23 -13.42 15.08
CA GLY A 725 5.57 -14.79 15.49
C GLY A 725 4.41 -15.60 16.09
N TYR A 726 3.19 -15.05 16.16
CA TYR A 726 2.07 -15.71 16.81
C TYR A 726 1.21 -16.51 15.80
N GLY A 727 0.72 -17.68 16.22
CA GLY A 727 -0.28 -18.46 15.47
C GLY A 727 0.22 -19.08 14.16
N GLN A 728 1.53 -19.07 13.87
CA GLN A 728 2.07 -19.54 12.58
C GLN A 728 1.77 -21.01 12.26
N GLU A 729 1.81 -21.91 13.26
CA GLU A 729 1.39 -23.31 13.08
C GLU A 729 -0.09 -23.41 12.71
N ARG A 730 -0.92 -22.60 13.36
CA ARG A 730 -2.34 -22.57 13.08
C ARG A 730 -2.64 -21.99 11.70
N ILE A 731 -1.89 -20.98 11.24
CA ILE A 731 -1.96 -20.47 9.86
C ILE A 731 -1.67 -21.60 8.85
N LYS A 732 -0.64 -22.42 9.10
CA LYS A 732 -0.33 -23.59 8.28
C LYS A 732 -1.46 -24.61 8.25
N GLU A 733 -2.11 -24.87 9.37
CA GLU A 733 -3.28 -25.76 9.44
C GLU A 733 -4.48 -25.19 8.65
N LEU A 734 -4.74 -23.88 8.74
CA LEU A 734 -5.85 -23.21 8.05
C LEU A 734 -5.72 -23.29 6.54
N LEU A 735 -4.48 -23.27 6.01
CA LEU A 735 -4.20 -23.53 4.59
C LEU A 735 -4.65 -24.92 4.16
N GLN A 736 -4.74 -25.89 5.06
CA GLN A 736 -5.15 -27.27 4.80
C GLN A 736 -6.58 -27.57 5.28
N SER A 737 -7.38 -26.55 5.57
CA SER A 737 -8.78 -26.72 5.99
C SER A 737 -9.59 -27.51 4.95
N GLU A 738 -10.52 -28.35 5.40
CA GLU A 738 -11.46 -29.04 4.50
C GLU A 738 -12.39 -28.04 3.78
N ASP A 739 -12.65 -26.88 4.40
CA ASP A 739 -13.47 -25.81 3.83
C ASP A 739 -12.66 -24.96 2.82
N PRO A 740 -13.05 -24.95 1.52
CA PRO A 740 -12.39 -24.12 0.51
C PRO A 740 -12.43 -22.62 0.80
N ALA A 741 -13.47 -22.13 1.48
CA ALA A 741 -13.57 -20.72 1.85
C ALA A 741 -12.45 -20.34 2.83
N VAL A 742 -12.22 -21.18 3.84
CA VAL A 742 -11.16 -21.00 4.83
C VAL A 742 -9.79 -21.10 4.18
N ARG A 743 -9.54 -22.07 3.29
CA ARG A 743 -8.25 -22.18 2.57
C ARG A 743 -7.95 -20.93 1.76
N ARG A 744 -8.95 -20.41 1.04
CA ARG A 744 -8.85 -19.13 0.32
C ARG A 744 -8.53 -17.96 1.27
N GLY A 745 -9.27 -17.83 2.37
CA GLY A 745 -9.05 -16.78 3.35
C GLY A 745 -7.62 -16.85 3.93
N ALA A 746 -7.15 -18.05 4.23
CA ALA A 746 -5.81 -18.30 4.76
C ALA A 746 -4.71 -17.90 3.75
N LEU A 747 -4.89 -18.15 2.46
CA LEU A 747 -3.92 -17.69 1.44
C LEU A 747 -3.78 -16.16 1.41
N ARG A 748 -4.87 -15.42 1.66
CA ARG A 748 -4.84 -13.94 1.64
C ARG A 748 -3.88 -13.36 2.69
N ILE A 749 -3.61 -14.08 3.79
CA ILE A 749 -2.62 -13.72 4.82
C ILE A 749 -1.27 -13.36 4.17
N PHE A 750 -0.90 -14.01 3.06
CA PHE A 750 0.39 -13.88 2.41
C PHE A 750 0.41 -12.92 1.21
N THR A 751 -0.64 -12.13 0.98
CA THR A 751 -0.67 -11.34 -0.27
C THR A 751 0.31 -10.16 -0.28
N TYR A 752 0.69 -9.61 0.87
CA TYR A 752 1.55 -8.41 0.95
C TYR A 752 2.75 -8.57 1.92
N HIS A 753 2.82 -7.75 2.97
CA HIS A 753 3.97 -7.63 3.85
C HIS A 753 3.94 -8.69 4.95
N TYR A 754 4.37 -9.93 4.65
CA TYR A 754 4.42 -11.07 5.59
C TYR A 754 5.83 -11.35 6.17
N PHE A 755 6.56 -10.31 6.55
CA PHE A 755 8.00 -10.29 6.86
C PHE A 755 8.47 -11.12 8.09
N GLY A 756 7.58 -11.75 8.84
CA GLY A 756 7.93 -12.63 9.97
C GLY A 756 7.61 -14.12 9.74
N MET A 757 7.11 -14.46 8.56
CA MET A 757 6.72 -15.82 8.17
C MET A 757 7.50 -16.32 6.96
N ASP A 758 8.30 -15.48 6.34
CA ASP A 758 8.92 -15.70 5.02
C ASP A 758 10.13 -16.66 5.04
N ASP A 759 10.60 -17.03 6.23
CA ASP A 759 11.58 -18.09 6.48
C ASP A 759 10.92 -19.48 6.71
N ARG A 760 9.60 -19.55 6.88
CA ARG A 760 8.83 -20.78 7.12
C ARG A 760 8.57 -21.55 5.83
N LEU A 761 9.58 -22.24 5.33
CA LEU A 761 9.45 -23.05 4.10
C LEU A 761 8.37 -24.13 4.21
N ASP A 762 8.06 -24.63 5.39
CA ASP A 762 6.97 -25.60 5.59
C ASP A 762 5.58 -24.98 5.39
N ILE A 763 5.40 -23.67 5.60
CA ILE A 763 4.21 -22.93 5.18
C ILE A 763 4.21 -22.79 3.67
N ALA A 764 5.34 -22.41 3.07
CA ALA A 764 5.46 -22.27 1.63
C ALA A 764 5.15 -23.59 0.89
N GLU A 765 5.63 -24.72 1.41
CA GLU A 765 5.34 -26.07 0.91
C GLU A 765 3.85 -26.43 1.02
N ALA A 766 3.17 -26.04 2.10
CA ALA A 766 1.73 -26.21 2.22
C ALA A 766 0.98 -25.43 1.12
N ILE A 767 1.45 -24.22 0.79
CA ILE A 767 0.92 -23.39 -0.30
C ILE A 767 1.20 -24.02 -1.67
N MET A 768 2.36 -24.66 -1.86
CA MET A 768 2.64 -25.41 -3.09
C MET A 768 1.57 -26.47 -3.37
N GLY A 769 1.11 -27.21 -2.35
CA GLY A 769 0.02 -28.17 -2.49
C GLY A 769 -1.30 -27.55 -2.97
N LEU A 770 -1.59 -26.30 -2.58
CA LEU A 770 -2.81 -25.57 -2.94
C LEU A 770 -2.85 -25.10 -4.39
N THR A 771 -1.75 -25.20 -5.12
CA THR A 771 -1.74 -24.94 -6.56
C THR A 771 -2.58 -25.98 -7.33
N GLN A 772 -2.84 -27.15 -6.73
CA GLN A 772 -3.67 -28.21 -7.29
C GLN A 772 -5.09 -28.26 -6.66
N ASP A 773 -5.49 -27.22 -5.92
CA ASP A 773 -6.80 -27.16 -5.27
C ASP A 773 -7.96 -27.20 -6.28
N GLU A 774 -9.11 -27.79 -5.93
CA GLU A 774 -10.28 -27.77 -6.82
C GLU A 774 -10.83 -26.36 -7.05
N ASN A 775 -10.71 -25.47 -6.05
CA ASN A 775 -11.15 -24.09 -6.13
C ASN A 775 -10.18 -23.24 -6.96
N PHE A 776 -10.71 -22.62 -8.02
CA PHE A 776 -9.96 -21.75 -8.93
C PHE A 776 -9.21 -20.62 -8.21
N TRP A 777 -9.87 -19.93 -7.31
CA TRP A 777 -9.29 -18.75 -6.65
C TRP A 777 -8.19 -19.14 -5.66
N THR A 778 -8.34 -20.28 -4.98
CA THR A 778 -7.28 -20.89 -4.16
C THR A 778 -6.03 -21.17 -4.99
N ARG A 779 -6.16 -21.81 -6.17
CA ARG A 779 -5.01 -22.07 -7.06
C ARG A 779 -4.33 -20.76 -7.49
N LEU A 780 -5.11 -19.77 -7.91
CA LEU A 780 -4.61 -18.48 -8.37
C LEU A 780 -3.83 -17.74 -7.27
N GLU A 781 -4.39 -17.62 -6.07
CA GLU A 781 -3.72 -16.94 -4.96
C GLU A 781 -2.51 -17.72 -4.43
N ALA A 782 -2.52 -19.06 -4.49
CA ALA A 782 -1.36 -19.87 -4.17
C ALA A 782 -0.18 -19.57 -5.12
N LEU A 783 -0.43 -19.53 -6.43
CA LEU A 783 0.58 -19.16 -7.43
C LEU A 783 1.12 -17.74 -7.17
N LYS A 784 0.22 -16.76 -6.97
CA LYS A 784 0.58 -15.37 -6.65
C LYS A 784 1.47 -15.26 -5.43
N THR A 785 1.21 -16.08 -4.41
CA THR A 785 1.96 -16.11 -3.16
C THR A 785 3.34 -16.74 -3.33
N LEU A 786 3.43 -17.90 -3.99
CA LEU A 786 4.70 -18.63 -4.18
C LEU A 786 5.74 -17.81 -4.95
N ARG A 787 5.28 -17.02 -5.94
CA ARG A 787 6.15 -16.07 -6.65
C ARG A 787 6.84 -15.10 -5.70
N GLN A 788 6.12 -14.57 -4.71
CA GLN A 788 6.71 -13.65 -3.75
C GLN A 788 7.74 -14.38 -2.86
N TRP A 789 7.43 -15.63 -2.47
CA TRP A 789 8.30 -16.44 -1.63
C TRP A 789 9.63 -16.79 -2.30
N PHE A 790 9.65 -16.94 -3.63
CA PHE A 790 10.87 -17.15 -4.41
C PHE A 790 11.96 -16.12 -4.06
N TYR A 791 11.58 -14.85 -3.90
CA TYR A 791 12.50 -13.78 -3.55
C TYR A 791 12.75 -13.61 -2.06
N ARG A 792 12.02 -14.31 -1.20
CA ARG A 792 12.21 -14.22 0.25
C ARG A 792 13.04 -15.38 0.80
N SER A 793 13.12 -16.48 0.06
CA SER A 793 13.94 -17.62 0.44
C SER A 793 15.41 -17.45 0.04
N GLY A 794 16.32 -17.88 0.90
CA GLY A 794 17.74 -18.11 0.55
C GLY A 794 18.00 -19.48 -0.07
N GLU A 795 17.04 -20.40 -0.01
CA GLU A 795 17.22 -21.82 -0.35
C GLU A 795 16.99 -22.09 -1.84
N ASN A 796 18.07 -22.39 -2.56
CA ASN A 796 18.02 -22.66 -4.00
C ASN A 796 17.16 -23.89 -4.35
N ALA A 797 17.14 -24.90 -3.50
CA ALA A 797 16.30 -26.09 -3.71
C ALA A 797 14.82 -25.73 -3.71
N PHE A 798 14.39 -24.91 -2.73
CA PHE A 798 13.01 -24.41 -2.69
C PHE A 798 12.69 -23.53 -3.91
N LYS A 799 13.58 -22.59 -4.26
CA LYS A 799 13.41 -21.76 -5.47
C LYS A 799 13.23 -22.61 -6.72
N ARG A 800 14.02 -23.68 -6.87
CA ARG A 800 13.91 -24.64 -7.98
C ARG A 800 12.55 -25.32 -8.00
N SER A 801 12.08 -25.81 -6.84
CA SER A 801 10.77 -26.44 -6.74
C SER A 801 9.61 -25.50 -7.12
N VAL A 802 9.71 -24.19 -6.82
CA VAL A 802 8.72 -23.20 -7.28
C VAL A 802 8.74 -23.04 -8.80
N VAL A 803 9.93 -22.98 -9.42
CA VAL A 803 10.07 -22.87 -10.89
C VAL A 803 9.53 -24.11 -11.59
N ASP A 804 9.89 -25.31 -11.12
CA ASP A 804 9.39 -26.58 -11.66
C ASP A 804 7.86 -26.64 -11.55
N LEU A 805 7.29 -26.25 -10.40
CA LEU A 805 5.83 -26.19 -10.20
C LEU A 805 5.15 -25.27 -11.22
N TYR A 806 5.72 -24.09 -11.50
CA TYR A 806 5.17 -23.19 -12.49
C TYR A 806 5.17 -23.82 -13.90
N ILE A 807 6.26 -24.48 -14.28
CA ILE A 807 6.39 -25.16 -15.58
C ILE A 807 5.41 -26.32 -15.69
N ASP A 808 5.25 -27.10 -14.62
CA ASP A 808 4.29 -28.20 -14.54
C ASP A 808 2.87 -27.71 -14.80
N HIS A 809 2.46 -26.58 -14.21
CA HIS A 809 1.16 -25.96 -14.49
C HIS A 809 1.04 -25.39 -15.91
N MET A 810 2.11 -24.80 -16.45
CA MET A 810 2.13 -24.31 -17.84
C MET A 810 1.89 -25.43 -18.86
N SER A 811 2.31 -26.66 -18.54
CA SER A 811 2.08 -27.85 -19.37
C SER A 811 0.63 -28.35 -19.39
N GLN A 812 -0.24 -27.82 -18.53
CA GLN A 812 -1.61 -28.30 -18.35
C GLN A 812 -2.66 -27.34 -18.98
N PRO A 813 -3.83 -27.86 -19.39
CA PRO A 813 -4.98 -27.02 -19.70
C PRO A 813 -5.46 -26.32 -18.41
N GLU A 814 -5.35 -24.99 -18.41
CA GLU A 814 -5.67 -24.15 -17.24
C GLU A 814 -6.55 -22.97 -17.65
N HIS A 815 -7.25 -22.38 -16.67
CA HIS A 815 -8.04 -21.15 -16.87
C HIS A 815 -7.15 -20.01 -17.40
N SER A 816 -7.70 -19.18 -18.29
CA SER A 816 -6.98 -18.04 -18.89
C SER A 816 -6.28 -17.12 -17.87
N ALA A 817 -6.92 -16.84 -16.73
CA ALA A 817 -6.39 -16.08 -15.61
C ALA A 817 -5.18 -16.76 -14.96
N ILE A 818 -5.24 -18.08 -14.74
CA ILE A 818 -4.10 -18.86 -14.22
C ILE A 818 -2.95 -18.86 -15.23
N ARG A 819 -3.23 -19.08 -16.53
CA ARG A 819 -2.19 -19.01 -17.58
C ARG A 819 -1.52 -17.64 -17.63
N THR A 820 -2.30 -16.57 -17.52
CA THR A 820 -1.77 -15.20 -17.42
C THR A 820 -0.88 -15.05 -16.19
N ASN A 821 -1.33 -15.54 -15.03
CA ASN A 821 -0.57 -15.47 -13.79
C ASN A 821 0.74 -16.25 -13.83
N LEU A 822 0.73 -17.46 -14.41
CA LEU A 822 1.91 -18.30 -14.62
C LEU A 822 2.95 -17.59 -15.47
N ALA A 823 2.55 -17.04 -16.63
CA ALA A 823 3.47 -16.32 -17.52
C ALA A 823 4.06 -15.08 -16.85
N GLN A 824 3.22 -14.27 -16.19
CA GLN A 824 3.67 -13.08 -15.47
C GLN A 824 4.55 -13.43 -14.25
N GLY A 825 4.24 -14.52 -13.54
CA GLY A 825 5.02 -14.95 -12.38
C GLY A 825 6.38 -15.50 -12.78
N MET A 826 6.45 -16.26 -13.88
CA MET A 826 7.72 -16.70 -14.47
C MET A 826 8.56 -15.51 -14.95
N TYR A 827 7.95 -14.53 -15.63
CA TYR A 827 8.62 -13.27 -15.99
C TYR A 827 9.27 -12.63 -14.76
N ILE A 828 8.50 -12.48 -13.68
CA ILE A 828 8.97 -11.83 -12.45
C ILE A 828 10.11 -12.63 -11.79
N MET A 829 10.09 -13.97 -11.80
CA MET A 829 11.17 -14.82 -11.25
C MET A 829 12.46 -14.78 -12.11
N LEU A 830 12.33 -14.48 -13.41
CA LEU A 830 13.45 -14.36 -14.34
C LEU A 830 14.11 -12.97 -14.29
N ASP A 831 13.38 -11.91 -13.94
CA ASP A 831 13.96 -10.58 -13.74
C ASP A 831 14.68 -10.52 -12.38
N GLU A 832 15.99 -10.22 -12.37
CA GLU A 832 16.76 -10.00 -11.13
C GLU A 832 17.31 -8.58 -10.98
N ASN A 833 17.21 -7.72 -12.00
CA ASN A 833 17.80 -6.37 -11.97
C ASN A 833 19.33 -6.40 -11.68
N GLN A 834 20.09 -6.99 -12.61
CA GLN A 834 21.48 -7.41 -12.40
C GLN A 834 22.52 -6.28 -12.50
N ALA A 835 22.41 -5.43 -13.53
CA ALA A 835 23.34 -4.35 -13.82
C ALA A 835 22.60 -3.01 -14.01
N GLY A 836 23.28 -1.88 -13.79
CA GLY A 836 22.72 -0.53 -13.96
C GLY A 836 22.49 0.27 -12.68
N GLY A 837 21.69 1.32 -12.76
CA GLY A 837 21.57 2.36 -11.73
C GLY A 837 20.98 1.89 -10.39
N VAL A 838 20.28 0.75 -10.34
CA VAL A 838 19.58 0.25 -9.14
C VAL A 838 19.73 -1.26 -9.09
N SER A 839 20.95 -1.79 -9.05
CA SER A 839 21.24 -3.19 -9.39
C SER A 839 21.98 -3.98 -8.31
N LEU A 840 22.04 -5.30 -8.48
CA LEU A 840 22.90 -6.19 -7.69
C LEU A 840 24.36 -5.71 -7.67
N GLU A 841 24.94 -5.44 -8.84
CA GLU A 841 26.32 -4.96 -8.96
C GLU A 841 26.55 -3.66 -8.17
N ARG A 842 25.60 -2.72 -8.25
CA ARG A 842 25.70 -1.45 -7.52
C ARG A 842 25.68 -1.66 -6.00
N ASN A 843 24.92 -2.63 -5.50
CA ASN A 843 24.89 -2.97 -4.08
C ASN A 843 26.20 -3.61 -3.63
N ILE A 844 26.65 -4.67 -4.31
CA ILE A 844 27.88 -5.39 -3.91
C ILE A 844 29.15 -4.59 -4.18
N ALA A 845 29.11 -3.54 -5.00
CA ALA A 845 30.22 -2.60 -5.15
C ALA A 845 30.62 -1.93 -3.82
N ARG A 846 29.74 -1.96 -2.81
CA ARG A 846 30.04 -1.51 -1.44
C ARG A 846 30.87 -2.49 -0.63
N PHE A 847 31.03 -3.73 -1.09
CA PHE A 847 31.86 -4.71 -0.40
C PHE A 847 33.34 -4.43 -0.72
N PRO A 848 34.20 -4.32 0.30
CA PRO A 848 35.60 -3.92 0.12
C PRO A 848 36.41 -4.97 -0.65
N TYR A 849 36.13 -6.26 -0.43
CA TYR A 849 36.92 -7.34 -1.01
C TYR A 849 36.34 -7.83 -2.34
N GLU A 850 37.17 -7.80 -3.40
CA GLU A 850 36.79 -8.28 -4.73
C GLU A 850 36.30 -9.73 -4.73
N ARG A 851 36.96 -10.59 -3.94
CA ARG A 851 36.59 -12.00 -3.77
C ARG A 851 35.15 -12.17 -3.30
N ASP A 852 34.66 -11.31 -2.42
CA ASP A 852 33.32 -11.42 -1.88
C ASP A 852 32.28 -11.06 -2.94
N ARG A 853 32.56 -10.01 -3.73
CA ARG A 853 31.75 -9.64 -4.91
C ARG A 853 31.69 -10.77 -5.93
N GLU A 854 32.84 -11.37 -6.26
CA GLU A 854 32.91 -12.52 -7.17
C GLU A 854 32.13 -13.73 -6.63
N THR A 855 32.15 -13.94 -5.31
CA THR A 855 31.41 -15.03 -4.65
C THR A 855 29.90 -14.83 -4.79
N VAL A 856 29.40 -13.60 -4.57
CA VAL A 856 27.97 -13.26 -4.78
C VAL A 856 27.57 -13.47 -6.25
N LEU A 857 28.38 -12.98 -7.20
CA LEU A 857 28.11 -13.13 -8.63
C LEU A 857 28.13 -14.59 -9.09
N ALA A 858 29.07 -15.40 -8.58
CA ALA A 858 29.13 -16.83 -8.85
C ALA A 858 27.91 -17.57 -8.30
N ALA A 859 27.47 -17.24 -7.08
CA ALA A 859 26.25 -17.80 -6.50
C ALA A 859 25.01 -17.39 -7.30
N ARG A 860 24.91 -16.13 -7.74
CA ARG A 860 23.83 -15.68 -8.61
C ARG A 860 23.82 -16.41 -9.95
N LYS A 861 24.98 -16.56 -10.59
CA LYS A 861 25.13 -17.32 -11.84
C LYS A 861 24.68 -18.78 -11.68
N HIS A 862 24.93 -19.39 -10.53
CA HIS A 862 24.45 -20.73 -10.23
C HIS A 862 22.92 -20.81 -10.12
N VAL A 863 22.28 -19.81 -9.51
CA VAL A 863 20.81 -19.70 -9.49
C VAL A 863 20.27 -19.56 -10.91
N GLU A 864 20.82 -18.64 -11.71
CA GLU A 864 20.40 -18.48 -13.11
C GLU A 864 20.52 -19.77 -13.90
N GLN A 865 21.65 -20.47 -13.78
CA GLN A 865 21.86 -21.73 -14.47
C GLN A 865 20.86 -22.80 -14.01
N SER A 866 20.93 -23.18 -12.74
CA SER A 866 20.32 -24.41 -12.24
C SER A 866 18.87 -24.25 -11.79
N VAL A 867 18.47 -23.06 -11.35
CA VAL A 867 17.13 -22.80 -10.84
C VAL A 867 16.22 -22.26 -11.95
N LEU A 868 16.75 -21.43 -12.85
CA LEU A 868 15.94 -20.68 -13.82
C LEU A 868 16.09 -21.21 -15.26
N LEU A 869 17.29 -21.17 -15.83
CA LEU A 869 17.49 -21.34 -17.27
C LEU A 869 17.49 -22.79 -17.73
N GLU A 870 18.10 -23.71 -16.98
CA GLU A 870 18.04 -25.15 -17.28
C GLU A 870 16.59 -25.67 -17.42
N PRO A 871 15.68 -25.46 -16.45
CA PRO A 871 14.30 -25.95 -16.57
C PRO A 871 13.52 -25.24 -17.69
N VAL A 872 13.69 -23.92 -17.86
CA VAL A 872 13.04 -23.17 -18.94
C VAL A 872 13.47 -23.68 -20.32
N MET A 873 14.77 -23.94 -20.52
CA MET A 873 15.27 -24.49 -21.79
C MET A 873 14.78 -25.92 -22.03
N GLU A 874 14.68 -26.74 -20.99
CA GLU A 874 14.12 -28.09 -21.07
C GLU A 874 12.65 -28.06 -21.49
N GLY A 875 11.84 -27.19 -20.88
CA GLY A 875 10.44 -27.01 -21.24
C GLY A 875 10.25 -26.47 -22.66
N LEU A 876 11.07 -25.51 -23.09
CA LEU A 876 11.05 -25.02 -24.47
C LEU A 876 11.48 -26.08 -25.50
N TYR A 877 12.39 -26.98 -25.14
CA TYR A 877 12.90 -28.01 -26.05
C TYR A 877 11.97 -29.22 -26.17
N SER A 878 11.52 -29.77 -25.05
CA SER A 878 10.78 -31.04 -24.98
C SER A 878 9.37 -30.96 -24.41
N GLY A 879 8.98 -29.80 -23.87
CA GLY A 879 7.63 -29.55 -23.37
C GLY A 879 6.57 -29.62 -24.46
N ASN A 880 5.32 -29.73 -24.04
CA ASN A 880 4.18 -29.74 -24.98
C ASN A 880 3.87 -28.31 -25.49
N THR A 881 2.95 -28.19 -26.46
CA THR A 881 2.60 -26.88 -27.05
C THR A 881 2.16 -25.85 -26.01
N LEU A 882 1.34 -26.26 -25.02
CA LEU A 882 0.85 -25.35 -23.97
C LEU A 882 1.97 -24.80 -23.10
N GLU A 883 2.93 -25.66 -22.74
CA GLU A 883 4.10 -25.32 -21.95
C GLU A 883 5.01 -24.35 -22.70
N ARG A 884 5.32 -24.68 -23.96
CA ARG A 884 6.15 -23.84 -24.83
C ARG A 884 5.53 -22.46 -25.05
N GLU A 885 4.23 -22.39 -25.33
CA GLU A 885 3.51 -21.13 -25.48
C GLU A 885 3.58 -20.26 -24.22
N ALA A 886 3.34 -20.84 -23.04
CA ALA A 886 3.35 -20.09 -21.78
C ALA A 886 4.77 -19.63 -21.37
N LEU A 887 5.79 -20.48 -21.60
CA LEU A 887 7.18 -20.10 -21.41
C LEU A 887 7.59 -18.97 -22.37
N LEU A 888 7.24 -19.05 -23.66
CA LEU A 888 7.49 -17.98 -24.62
C LEU A 888 6.74 -16.68 -24.25
N ALA A 889 5.49 -16.79 -23.78
CA ALA A 889 4.73 -15.66 -23.26
C ALA A 889 5.38 -15.01 -22.03
N SER A 890 6.21 -15.75 -21.28
CA SER A 890 6.99 -15.19 -20.18
C SER A 890 8.13 -14.29 -20.65
N PHE A 891 8.51 -14.31 -21.93
CA PHE A 891 9.56 -13.47 -22.53
C PHE A 891 9.03 -12.35 -23.44
N ASP A 892 7.73 -12.32 -23.74
CA ASP A 892 7.16 -11.48 -24.79
C ASP A 892 6.93 -10.00 -24.38
N GLY A 893 7.27 -9.66 -23.13
CA GLY A 893 7.05 -8.33 -22.56
C GLY A 893 5.58 -7.96 -22.38
N SER A 894 4.66 -8.93 -22.42
CA SER A 894 3.20 -8.73 -22.24
C SER A 894 2.83 -8.11 -20.90
N PHE A 895 3.64 -8.36 -19.86
CA PHE A 895 3.58 -7.66 -18.58
C PHE A 895 3.59 -6.12 -18.75
N PHE A 896 4.16 -5.62 -19.86
CA PHE A 896 4.27 -4.20 -20.21
C PHE A 896 3.54 -3.80 -21.51
N ARG A 897 2.58 -4.59 -22.03
CA ARG A 897 1.81 -4.20 -23.23
C ARG A 897 0.86 -3.03 -22.91
N GLY A 898 1.10 -1.87 -23.53
CA GLY A 898 0.39 -0.59 -23.29
C GLY A 898 1.31 0.56 -22.88
N ARG A 899 2.57 0.24 -22.56
CA ARG A 899 3.53 1.12 -21.89
C ARG A 899 4.47 1.84 -22.89
N PHE A 900 4.10 3.05 -23.34
CA PHE A 900 4.78 3.79 -24.43
C PHE A 900 6.28 4.11 -24.20
N TYR A 901 6.75 4.09 -22.95
CA TYR A 901 8.14 4.40 -22.60
C TYR A 901 9.15 3.34 -23.02
N ALA A 902 8.70 2.10 -23.29
CA ALA A 902 9.56 1.02 -23.78
C ALA A 902 10.17 1.32 -25.17
N ARG A 903 9.87 2.48 -25.78
CA ARG A 903 10.33 2.89 -27.12
C ARG A 903 11.39 3.99 -27.20
N ASN A 904 11.83 4.67 -26.11
CA ASN A 904 12.83 5.77 -26.23
C ASN A 904 13.85 5.89 -25.06
N PRO A 905 15.10 5.36 -25.19
CA PRO A 905 16.04 5.09 -24.08
C PRO A 905 17.04 6.18 -23.65
N ARG A 906 17.17 7.34 -24.31
CA ARG A 906 18.49 8.02 -24.31
C ARG A 906 18.86 8.94 -23.14
N ASN A 907 17.95 9.35 -22.24
CA ASN A 907 18.25 10.48 -21.31
C ASN A 907 17.71 10.37 -19.86
N MET A 908 17.44 9.19 -19.30
CA MET A 908 16.92 9.11 -17.91
C MET A 908 17.67 8.06 -17.07
N ILE A 909 17.89 8.36 -15.78
CA ILE A 909 18.46 7.43 -14.79
C ILE A 909 17.48 6.26 -14.69
N ASP A 910 17.88 5.11 -15.24
CA ASP A 910 17.04 3.92 -15.28
C ASP A 910 16.97 3.29 -13.90
N VAL A 911 15.80 3.43 -13.26
CA VAL A 911 15.48 2.77 -12.00
C VAL A 911 14.65 1.56 -12.43
N GLY A 912 15.28 0.41 -12.67
CA GLY A 912 14.64 -0.83 -13.14
C GLY A 912 15.25 -1.35 -14.45
N ASN A 913 15.11 -2.65 -14.70
CA ASN A 913 15.65 -3.34 -15.88
C ASN A 913 14.53 -3.64 -16.90
N ASP A 914 13.74 -2.62 -17.26
CA ASP A 914 12.54 -2.77 -18.10
C ASP A 914 12.81 -3.26 -19.54
N ARG A 915 14.04 -3.71 -19.87
CA ARG A 915 14.42 -4.03 -21.26
C ARG A 915 15.35 -5.21 -21.49
N GLU A 916 16.01 -5.78 -20.50
CA GLU A 916 17.00 -6.83 -20.79
C GLU A 916 16.86 -7.96 -19.77
N PHE A 917 16.33 -9.11 -20.18
CA PHE A 917 16.70 -10.37 -19.53
C PHE A 917 18.22 -10.51 -19.65
N SER A 918 18.94 -9.94 -18.69
CA SER A 918 20.37 -10.09 -18.53
C SER A 918 20.58 -11.33 -17.67
N PHE A 919 21.55 -12.13 -18.05
CA PHE A 919 21.98 -13.30 -17.29
C PHE A 919 23.51 -13.31 -17.29
N TYR A 920 24.12 -13.49 -16.12
CA TYR A 920 25.54 -13.80 -15.99
C TYR A 920 25.86 -15.20 -16.50
N TYR A 921 24.90 -16.12 -16.45
CA TYR A 921 25.00 -17.42 -17.09
C TYR A 921 24.61 -17.34 -18.56
N GLN A 922 25.57 -17.67 -19.44
CA GLN A 922 25.33 -17.87 -20.85
C GLN A 922 25.20 -19.37 -21.13
N PRO A 923 24.02 -19.87 -21.54
CA PRO A 923 23.86 -21.26 -21.94
C PRO A 923 24.78 -21.61 -23.12
N PRO A 924 25.29 -22.86 -23.21
CA PRO A 924 26.09 -23.28 -24.36
C PRO A 924 25.33 -23.13 -25.68
N GLN A 925 25.97 -22.59 -26.72
CA GLN A 925 25.34 -22.34 -28.03
C GLN A 925 24.63 -23.59 -28.60
N GLN A 926 25.21 -24.77 -28.43
CA GLN A 926 24.63 -26.04 -28.89
C GLN A 926 23.31 -26.42 -28.19
N VAL A 927 23.09 -25.93 -26.96
CA VAL A 927 21.82 -26.11 -26.26
C VAL A 927 20.79 -25.15 -26.86
N LEU A 928 21.14 -23.87 -27.00
CA LEU A 928 20.27 -22.86 -27.61
C LEU A 928 19.85 -23.23 -29.03
N ASP A 929 20.81 -23.65 -29.87
CA ASP A 929 20.53 -24.07 -31.24
C ASP A 929 19.51 -25.21 -31.29
N ARG A 930 19.61 -26.19 -30.38
CA ARG A 930 18.65 -27.30 -30.31
C ARG A 930 17.26 -26.83 -29.90
N VAL A 931 17.16 -25.95 -28.90
CA VAL A 931 15.89 -25.35 -28.46
C VAL A 931 15.24 -24.58 -29.61
N PHE A 932 15.97 -23.62 -30.20
CA PHE A 932 15.42 -22.77 -31.26
C PHE A 932 15.07 -23.53 -32.54
N VAL A 933 15.88 -24.52 -32.94
CA VAL A 933 15.54 -25.37 -34.09
C VAL A 933 14.26 -26.17 -33.81
N SER A 934 14.09 -26.71 -32.60
CA SER A 934 12.87 -27.41 -32.20
C SER A 934 11.64 -26.50 -32.31
N LEU A 935 11.74 -25.26 -31.79
CA LEU A 935 10.66 -24.27 -31.85
C LEU A 935 10.34 -23.80 -33.28
N LEU A 936 11.35 -23.50 -34.10
CA LEU A 936 11.16 -22.98 -35.46
C LEU A 936 10.69 -24.05 -36.46
N CYS A 937 10.84 -25.33 -36.13
CA CYS A 937 10.37 -26.44 -36.96
C CYS A 937 9.01 -27.00 -36.51
N ASP A 938 8.40 -26.44 -35.46
CA ASP A 938 7.10 -26.85 -34.97
C ASP A 938 6.01 -26.01 -35.65
N ASP A 939 5.33 -26.58 -36.65
CA ASP A 939 4.27 -25.88 -37.40
C ASP A 939 3.04 -25.50 -36.54
N ALA A 940 2.94 -25.99 -35.30
CA ALA A 940 1.85 -25.70 -34.37
C ALA A 940 2.09 -24.45 -33.49
N LEU A 941 3.34 -23.99 -33.37
CA LEU A 941 3.75 -22.76 -32.66
C LEU A 941 3.92 -21.61 -33.66
#